data_AF-A0A3A5ZQ62-F1
#
_entry.id   AF-A0A3A5ZQ62-F1
#
_cell.length_a   1.000
_cell.length_b   1.000
_cell.length_c   1.000
_cell.angle_alpha   90.00
_cell.angle_beta   90.00
_cell.angle_gamma   90.00
#
_symmetry.space_group_name_H-M   'P 1'
#
loop_
_entity.id
_entity.type
_entity.pdbx_description
1 polymer ?
#
loop_
_entity_poly.entity_id
_entity_poly.type
_entity_poly.pdbx_seq_one_letter_code
_entity_poly.pdbx_strand_id
1 'polypeptide(L)'
;MRMNYRRLTEDEILRLKSQSCLADDWGKVTVAEEFSTEFVHHTRFSGEVCLGVFHSEFMLPGGIRKHSGLRHVTLHNVTVGDNCCIENIQNYIANYEIGHDTFIENVDIILVDGVSKFGNGVEVSVLNETGGREVLINDKLSAHQAYILALYRHRPELIARMKEITDFYSNKHASAVGSIGNHVMILNTGSIKNVRIGDYCRICGTCRLYNGSINSNEVAPVHIGHGVICDDFIISTGSHVDDGAMLSRCFVGQACKLGHNYSASDSLFFSNCQGENGEACAIFAGPYTVTHHKSTLLIAGMFSFMNAGSGSNQSNHMYKLGPIHQGTLERGAKTTSDSYILWPARVGAFSLVMGRHVNHSDTSNLPFSYLIEQNNTTYLVPGVNLRSVGTIRDAQKWPKRDGRTDPNKLDYINYNLLSPYTVQKMFKGRETLQNLRHASGELSDIYSFHSAKIRNSALVKGIRFYEIAIHKFLGNSVIKRLEGIDFRSNEEIRARLKPDTAIGSGEWVDISGLIAPKSEIDALIDGIESSKVNRLKSINAEFEKMHSNYYTYEWTWAYEKLEEFYGIKPEGMTAEDVIHIVEKWKEAVVGLDRMVYEDAKKEFSLASMTGFGADGSRLEKELDFEQVRGDFESNPFVMAVLKHIEVKTALGDELIGRMQRVSEN
;
A
#
# COMPACT_ATOMS: atom_id res chain seq x y z
N MET A 1 -29.49 9.69 18.01
CA MET A 1 -29.93 10.73 18.97
C MET A 1 -29.19 10.51 20.29
N ARG A 2 -29.28 11.40 21.29
CA ARG A 2 -28.98 10.96 22.67
C ARG A 2 -30.15 10.09 23.11
N MET A 3 -29.87 8.88 23.60
CA MET A 3 -30.88 8.08 24.29
C MET A 3 -31.18 8.74 25.64
N ASN A 4 -32.46 8.96 25.92
CA ASN A 4 -32.90 9.23 27.28
C ASN A 4 -32.99 7.89 28.00
N TYR A 5 -32.01 7.62 28.86
CA TYR A 5 -32.07 6.49 29.77
C TYR A 5 -32.88 6.87 31.01
N ARG A 6 -33.95 6.14 31.29
CA ARG A 6 -34.72 6.20 32.53
C ARG A 6 -34.15 5.21 33.56
N ARG A 7 -34.54 5.35 34.83
CA ARG A 7 -34.30 4.31 35.83
C ARG A 7 -35.25 3.13 35.60
N LEU A 8 -34.83 1.94 36.04
CA LEU A 8 -35.73 0.81 36.20
C LEU A 8 -36.85 1.13 37.21
N THR A 9 -38.05 0.65 36.93
CA THR A 9 -39.19 0.62 37.86
C THR A 9 -39.05 -0.54 38.86
N GLU A 10 -39.83 -0.51 39.94
CA GLU A 10 -39.81 -1.57 40.95
C GLU A 10 -40.24 -2.93 40.36
N ASP A 11 -41.25 -2.94 39.48
CA ASP A 11 -41.71 -4.15 38.78
C ASP A 11 -40.64 -4.74 37.86
N GLU A 12 -39.90 -3.91 37.10
CA GLU A 12 -38.79 -4.37 36.28
C GLU A 12 -37.65 -4.94 37.14
N ILE A 13 -37.34 -4.32 38.28
CA ILE A 13 -36.32 -4.80 39.23
C ILE A 13 -36.74 -6.16 39.81
N LEU A 14 -38.01 -6.33 40.19
CA LEU A 14 -38.55 -7.61 40.67
C LEU A 14 -38.52 -8.69 39.57
N ARG A 15 -38.87 -8.32 38.34
CA ARG A 15 -38.85 -9.21 37.18
C ARG A 15 -37.43 -9.68 36.85
N LEU A 16 -36.46 -8.77 36.77
CA LEU A 16 -35.05 -9.11 36.55
C LEU A 16 -34.49 -10.01 37.66
N LYS A 17 -34.81 -9.77 38.94
CA LYS A 17 -34.45 -10.67 40.05
C LYS A 17 -35.04 -12.07 39.87
N SER A 18 -36.29 -12.19 39.39
CA SER A 18 -36.89 -13.50 39.08
C SER A 18 -36.21 -14.24 37.92
N GLN A 19 -35.58 -13.50 37.00
CA GLN A 19 -34.75 -14.02 35.90
C GLN A 19 -33.30 -14.31 36.32
N SER A 20 -33.04 -14.42 37.63
CA SER A 20 -31.73 -14.65 38.24
C SER A 20 -30.69 -13.56 37.94
N CYS A 21 -31.13 -12.33 37.65
CA CYS A 21 -30.24 -11.18 37.46
C CYS A 21 -29.90 -10.50 38.79
N LEU A 22 -28.70 -9.93 38.87
CA LEU A 22 -28.13 -9.30 40.06
C LEU A 22 -27.56 -7.92 39.71
N ALA A 23 -27.59 -6.98 40.66
CA ALA A 23 -26.87 -5.72 40.57
C ALA A 23 -26.22 -5.40 41.94
N ASP A 24 -25.12 -4.65 41.95
CA ASP A 24 -24.55 -4.05 43.16
C ASP A 24 -25.46 -2.91 43.67
N ASP A 25 -25.96 -2.09 42.76
CA ASP A 25 -26.91 -1.00 43.00
C ASP A 25 -27.84 -0.84 41.78
N TRP A 26 -29.11 -1.24 41.94
CA TRP A 26 -30.13 -1.10 40.89
C TRP A 26 -30.40 0.36 40.51
N GLY A 27 -30.03 1.34 41.36
CA GLY A 27 -30.15 2.77 41.06
C GLY A 27 -29.15 3.29 40.02
N LYS A 28 -28.12 2.50 39.69
CA LYS A 28 -27.12 2.76 38.64
C LYS A 28 -27.39 2.01 37.33
N VAL A 29 -28.39 1.12 37.31
CA VAL A 29 -28.84 0.45 36.10
C VAL A 29 -29.96 1.29 35.48
N THR A 30 -29.71 1.80 34.29
CA THR A 30 -30.61 2.67 33.53
C THR A 30 -30.91 2.06 32.17
N VAL A 31 -32.10 2.36 31.63
CA VAL A 31 -32.65 1.67 30.47
C VAL A 31 -33.36 2.63 29.53
N ALA A 32 -33.43 2.32 28.23
CA ALA A 32 -34.24 3.06 27.27
C ALA A 32 -35.73 3.09 27.69
N GLU A 33 -36.49 4.09 27.24
CA GLU A 33 -37.91 4.24 27.58
C GLU A 33 -38.72 2.96 27.31
N GLU A 34 -38.58 2.40 26.10
CA GLU A 34 -39.26 1.21 25.59
C GLU A 34 -38.58 -0.12 25.98
N PHE A 35 -37.71 -0.13 27.00
CA PHE A 35 -37.00 -1.33 27.44
C PHE A 35 -37.95 -2.46 27.91
N SER A 36 -37.64 -3.69 27.51
CA SER A 36 -38.30 -4.92 28.01
C SER A 36 -37.30 -5.81 28.76
N THR A 37 -37.72 -6.28 29.93
CA THR A 37 -36.97 -7.24 30.75
C THR A 37 -36.95 -8.66 30.16
N GLU A 38 -37.82 -8.97 29.20
CA GLU A 38 -38.10 -10.35 28.73
C GLU A 38 -36.86 -11.11 28.25
N PHE A 39 -35.87 -10.41 27.68
CA PHE A 39 -34.68 -11.01 27.09
C PHE A 39 -33.40 -10.85 27.93
N VAL A 40 -33.52 -10.48 29.21
CA VAL A 40 -32.40 -10.33 30.15
C VAL A 40 -32.44 -11.41 31.24
N HIS A 41 -31.51 -12.37 31.20
CA HIS A 41 -31.48 -13.54 32.10
C HIS A 41 -30.07 -13.80 32.65
N HIS A 42 -29.98 -14.33 33.87
CA HIS A 42 -28.71 -14.72 34.52
C HIS A 42 -27.58 -13.68 34.40
N THR A 43 -27.93 -12.39 34.45
CA THR A 43 -27.02 -11.27 34.17
C THR A 43 -26.62 -10.57 35.46
N ARG A 44 -25.33 -10.24 35.61
CA ARG A 44 -24.80 -9.45 36.73
C ARG A 44 -24.39 -8.06 36.25
N PHE A 45 -24.98 -7.03 36.83
CA PHE A 45 -24.63 -5.63 36.66
C PHE A 45 -23.72 -5.15 37.80
N SER A 46 -22.82 -4.22 37.51
CA SER A 46 -22.01 -3.54 38.52
C SER A 46 -21.52 -2.18 38.02
N GLY A 47 -21.37 -1.21 38.93
CA GLY A 47 -21.02 0.16 38.52
C GLY A 47 -22.16 0.82 37.74
N GLU A 48 -21.84 1.64 36.74
CA GLU A 48 -22.85 2.31 35.90
C GLU A 48 -23.22 1.45 34.68
N VAL A 49 -24.51 1.14 34.48
CA VAL A 49 -24.95 0.32 33.34
C VAL A 49 -26.12 0.99 32.63
N CYS A 50 -26.03 1.08 31.31
CA CYS A 50 -27.04 1.67 30.44
C CYS A 50 -27.46 0.64 29.38
N LEU A 51 -28.76 0.31 29.27
CA LEU A 51 -29.28 -0.71 28.34
C LEU A 51 -30.27 -0.13 27.33
N GLY A 52 -30.04 -0.36 26.04
CA GLY A 52 -31.00 -0.13 24.96
C GLY A 52 -32.14 -1.15 24.95
N VAL A 53 -32.99 -1.08 23.92
CA VAL A 53 -34.08 -2.06 23.71
C VAL A 53 -33.57 -3.39 23.15
N PHE A 54 -34.40 -4.44 23.22
CA PHE A 54 -34.10 -5.76 22.65
C PHE A 54 -35.30 -6.22 21.81
N HIS A 55 -35.32 -5.87 20.51
CA HIS A 55 -36.44 -6.13 19.59
C HIS A 55 -36.05 -6.92 18.32
N SER A 56 -34.75 -6.98 17.96
CA SER A 56 -34.27 -7.71 16.77
C SER A 56 -34.02 -9.21 17.01
N GLU A 57 -34.12 -10.02 15.95
CA GLU A 57 -33.53 -11.36 15.84
C GLU A 57 -32.26 -11.34 14.96
N PHE A 58 -31.22 -12.06 15.38
CA PHE A 58 -30.05 -12.39 14.58
C PHE A 58 -30.23 -13.74 13.87
N MET A 59 -29.85 -13.81 12.60
CA MET A 59 -29.77 -15.06 11.84
C MET A 59 -28.32 -15.50 11.70
N LEU A 60 -27.99 -16.66 12.26
CA LEU A 60 -26.65 -17.24 12.29
C LEU A 60 -26.47 -18.29 11.17
N PRO A 61 -25.22 -18.64 10.81
CA PRO A 61 -24.92 -19.75 9.92
C PRO A 61 -25.65 -21.05 10.33
N GLY A 62 -26.14 -21.81 9.34
CA GLY A 62 -27.01 -22.96 9.58
C GLY A 62 -28.49 -22.62 9.80
N GLY A 63 -28.88 -21.33 9.78
CA GLY A 63 -30.27 -20.90 9.89
C GLY A 63 -30.80 -20.81 11.33
N ILE A 64 -29.92 -20.92 12.33
CA ILE A 64 -30.25 -20.68 13.74
C ILE A 64 -30.66 -19.22 13.90
N ARG A 65 -31.76 -18.98 14.63
CA ARG A 65 -32.15 -17.64 15.07
C ARG A 65 -31.83 -17.45 16.54
N LYS A 66 -31.37 -16.26 16.91
CA LYS A 66 -31.22 -15.81 18.30
C LYS A 66 -31.89 -14.46 18.48
N HIS A 67 -32.66 -14.30 19.53
CA HIS A 67 -33.22 -13.00 19.87
C HIS A 67 -32.17 -12.11 20.56
N SER A 68 -32.17 -10.82 20.27
CA SER A 68 -31.40 -9.81 21.02
C SER A 68 -31.72 -9.86 22.53
N GLY A 69 -30.76 -9.50 23.37
CA GLY A 69 -30.84 -9.66 24.82
C GLY A 69 -29.50 -9.91 25.50
N LEU A 70 -29.56 -10.20 26.80
CA LEU A 70 -28.42 -10.51 27.66
C LEU A 70 -28.64 -11.86 28.35
N ARG A 71 -27.72 -12.82 28.18
CA ARG A 71 -27.80 -14.13 28.86
C ARG A 71 -26.45 -14.56 29.41
N HIS A 72 -26.39 -14.92 30.69
CA HIS A 72 -25.17 -15.42 31.35
C HIS A 72 -23.98 -14.48 31.12
N VAL A 73 -24.08 -13.23 31.61
CA VAL A 73 -23.08 -12.19 31.40
C VAL A 73 -22.87 -11.32 32.64
N THR A 74 -21.61 -10.93 32.89
CA THR A 74 -21.25 -9.90 33.88
C THR A 74 -20.80 -8.62 33.17
N LEU A 75 -21.44 -7.50 33.50
CA LEU A 75 -21.13 -6.16 32.98
C LEU A 75 -20.64 -5.24 34.11
N HIS A 76 -19.60 -4.44 33.83
CA HIS A 76 -19.06 -3.43 34.74
C HIS A 76 -18.77 -2.11 34.03
N ASN A 77 -19.46 -1.02 34.35
CA ASN A 77 -19.34 0.27 33.64
C ASN A 77 -19.55 0.09 32.11
N VAL A 78 -20.74 -0.37 31.70
CA VAL A 78 -21.02 -0.72 30.29
C VAL A 78 -22.30 -0.03 29.80
N THR A 79 -22.20 0.63 28.65
CA THR A 79 -23.37 1.02 27.84
C THR A 79 -23.57 -0.02 26.74
N VAL A 80 -24.77 -0.61 26.68
CA VAL A 80 -25.20 -1.53 25.62
C VAL A 80 -26.28 -0.84 24.79
N GLY A 81 -26.02 -0.60 23.51
CA GLY A 81 -27.00 -0.04 22.59
C GLY A 81 -28.14 -1.01 22.25
N ASP A 82 -29.19 -0.48 21.62
CA ASP A 82 -30.33 -1.25 21.11
C ASP A 82 -29.93 -2.50 20.33
N ASN A 83 -30.75 -3.54 20.46
CA ASN A 83 -30.74 -4.79 19.70
C ASN A 83 -29.46 -5.63 19.81
N CYS A 84 -28.57 -5.35 20.76
CA CYS A 84 -27.41 -6.22 20.99
C CYS A 84 -27.82 -7.63 21.45
N CYS A 85 -27.03 -8.63 21.08
CA CYS A 85 -27.11 -9.99 21.58
C CYS A 85 -25.79 -10.33 22.27
N ILE A 86 -25.78 -10.39 23.61
CA ILE A 86 -24.59 -10.68 24.41
C ILE A 86 -24.86 -11.93 25.25
N GLU A 87 -24.26 -13.06 24.87
CA GLU A 87 -24.55 -14.36 25.48
C GLU A 87 -23.29 -15.11 25.92
N ASN A 88 -23.41 -15.85 27.04
CA ASN A 88 -22.44 -16.83 27.51
C ASN A 88 -21.05 -16.22 27.82
N ILE A 89 -21.03 -15.03 28.43
CA ILE A 89 -19.80 -14.35 28.82
C ILE A 89 -19.26 -14.99 30.11
N GLN A 90 -18.31 -15.92 29.95
CA GLN A 90 -17.74 -16.75 31.02
C GLN A 90 -16.97 -15.97 32.11
N ASN A 91 -16.57 -14.74 31.82
CA ASN A 91 -15.86 -13.86 32.75
C ASN A 91 -16.63 -12.53 32.91
N TYR A 92 -16.16 -11.42 32.32
CA TYR A 92 -16.89 -10.16 32.28
C TYR A 92 -16.54 -9.30 31.06
N ILE A 93 -17.39 -8.29 30.81
CA ILE A 93 -17.10 -7.12 29.97
C ILE A 93 -17.02 -5.89 30.88
N ALA A 94 -15.93 -5.11 30.80
CA ALA A 94 -15.72 -3.95 31.67
C ALA A 94 -15.19 -2.71 30.96
N ASN A 95 -15.79 -1.56 31.30
CA ASN A 95 -15.44 -0.22 30.81
C ASN A 95 -15.57 -0.08 29.27
N TYR A 96 -16.77 -0.29 28.72
CA TYR A 96 -17.05 -0.19 27.26
C TYR A 96 -18.39 0.48 26.93
N GLU A 97 -18.40 1.23 25.82
CA GLU A 97 -19.60 1.56 25.05
C GLU A 97 -19.73 0.54 23.90
N ILE A 98 -20.92 -0.06 23.73
CA ILE A 98 -21.23 -1.07 22.71
C ILE A 98 -22.36 -0.56 21.82
N GLY A 99 -22.08 -0.41 20.52
CA GLY A 99 -23.00 0.08 19.49
C GLY A 99 -24.11 -0.91 19.11
N HIS A 100 -25.09 -0.41 18.38
CA HIS A 100 -26.36 -1.08 18.09
C HIS A 100 -26.22 -2.35 17.25
N ASP A 101 -27.18 -3.28 17.39
CA ASP A 101 -27.29 -4.52 16.63
C ASP A 101 -25.99 -5.36 16.63
N THR A 102 -25.24 -5.31 17.74
CA THR A 102 -23.95 -5.98 17.92
C THR A 102 -24.12 -7.37 18.54
N PHE A 103 -23.36 -8.35 18.06
CA PHE A 103 -23.41 -9.74 18.49
C PHE A 103 -22.10 -10.16 19.19
N ILE A 104 -22.17 -10.65 20.42
CA ILE A 104 -21.01 -11.08 21.23
C ILE A 104 -21.31 -12.43 21.91
N GLU A 105 -20.48 -13.45 21.67
CA GLU A 105 -20.66 -14.78 22.28
C GLU A 105 -19.33 -15.45 22.69
N ASN A 106 -19.31 -15.99 23.92
CA ASN A 106 -18.21 -16.75 24.56
C ASN A 106 -16.84 -16.02 24.66
N VAL A 107 -16.68 -15.26 25.75
CA VAL A 107 -15.55 -14.39 26.16
C VAL A 107 -15.70 -14.22 27.69
N ASP A 108 -14.77 -14.04 28.63
CA ASP A 108 -13.32 -14.24 28.79
C ASP A 108 -12.38 -13.79 27.66
N ILE A 109 -11.98 -12.52 27.57
CA ILE A 109 -12.33 -11.36 28.41
C ILE A 109 -12.27 -10.07 27.56
N ILE A 110 -13.17 -9.10 27.81
CA ILE A 110 -13.11 -7.77 27.17
C ILE A 110 -13.06 -6.68 28.26
N LEU A 111 -11.96 -5.91 28.29
CA LEU A 111 -11.65 -4.97 29.39
C LEU A 111 -10.89 -3.74 28.89
N VAL A 112 -11.26 -2.54 29.34
CA VAL A 112 -10.32 -1.39 29.40
C VAL A 112 -9.84 -1.19 30.84
N ASP A 113 -8.53 -1.12 31.01
CA ASP A 113 -7.82 -1.03 32.28
C ASP A 113 -6.86 0.17 32.26
N GLY A 114 -7.10 1.11 33.18
CA GLY A 114 -6.48 2.43 33.16
C GLY A 114 -6.93 3.28 31.96
N VAL A 115 -6.29 4.45 31.80
CA VAL A 115 -6.46 5.28 30.59
C VAL A 115 -5.58 4.72 29.48
N SER A 116 -6.18 4.28 28.37
CA SER A 116 -5.46 3.80 27.19
C SER A 116 -5.56 4.78 26.02
N LYS A 117 -4.55 4.75 25.14
CA LYS A 117 -4.53 5.39 23.81
C LYS A 117 -4.94 4.41 22.70
N PHE A 118 -5.25 3.14 23.00
CA PHE A 118 -5.70 2.15 22.03
C PHE A 118 -4.73 1.99 20.85
N GLY A 119 -3.44 1.75 21.15
CA GLY A 119 -2.35 1.68 20.17
C GLY A 119 -1.90 3.01 19.55
N ASN A 120 -2.66 4.10 19.70
CA ASN A 120 -2.30 5.38 19.08
C ASN A 120 -1.12 6.05 19.80
N GLY A 121 -0.10 6.45 19.05
CA GLY A 121 1.15 6.97 19.57
C GLY A 121 2.17 5.91 19.97
N VAL A 122 1.92 4.61 19.70
CA VAL A 122 2.94 3.56 19.81
C VAL A 122 4.08 3.84 18.81
N GLU A 123 5.32 3.76 19.29
CA GLU A 123 6.53 3.91 18.48
C GLU A 123 6.94 2.57 17.87
N VAL A 124 7.05 2.52 16.54
CA VAL A 124 7.33 1.31 15.75
C VAL A 124 8.70 1.41 15.07
N SER A 125 9.64 0.54 15.43
CA SER A 125 11.06 0.60 15.05
C SER A 125 11.36 0.07 13.64
N VAL A 126 10.87 0.76 12.61
CA VAL A 126 11.13 0.38 11.21
C VAL A 126 12.57 0.65 10.76
N LEU A 127 13.03 -0.17 9.81
CA LEU A 127 14.30 -0.12 9.07
C LEU A 127 15.56 -0.38 9.90
N ASN A 128 15.59 0.03 11.17
CA ASN A 128 16.63 -0.35 12.12
C ASN A 128 15.97 -0.99 13.35
N GLU A 129 16.24 -2.27 13.59
CA GLU A 129 15.76 -3.01 14.78
C GLU A 129 16.27 -2.41 16.09
N THR A 130 17.35 -1.61 16.08
CA THR A 130 17.85 -0.89 17.26
C THR A 130 17.29 0.53 17.41
N GLY A 131 16.24 0.90 16.66
CA GLY A 131 15.57 2.20 16.74
C GLY A 131 16.25 3.35 15.96
N GLY A 132 15.92 4.59 16.30
CA GLY A 132 16.31 5.82 15.61
C GLY A 132 15.44 6.21 14.40
N ARG A 133 14.43 5.40 14.04
CA ARG A 133 13.51 5.62 12.90
C ARG A 133 12.02 5.38 13.23
N GLU A 134 11.70 5.39 14.51
CA GLU A 134 10.39 5.10 15.11
C GLU A 134 9.23 5.87 14.46
N VAL A 135 8.26 5.17 13.89
CA VAL A 135 7.02 5.80 13.39
C VAL A 135 5.95 5.71 14.46
N LEU A 136 5.32 6.83 14.80
CA LEU A 136 4.22 6.88 15.76
C LEU A 136 2.90 6.48 15.07
N ILE A 137 2.47 5.24 15.29
CA ILE A 137 1.26 4.72 14.62
C ILE A 137 0.00 5.38 15.17
N ASN A 138 -0.93 5.70 14.28
CA ASN A 138 -2.19 6.34 14.63
C ASN A 138 -3.28 6.01 13.57
N ASP A 139 -4.56 6.19 13.92
CA ASP A 139 -5.72 5.84 13.07
C ASP A 139 -5.73 6.53 11.68
N LYS A 140 -4.85 7.52 11.45
CA LYS A 140 -4.82 8.38 10.25
C LYS A 140 -3.45 8.40 9.58
N LEU A 141 -2.55 7.50 9.97
CA LEU A 141 -1.22 7.39 9.42
C LEU A 141 -1.29 7.00 7.94
N SER A 142 -0.79 7.87 7.08
CA SER A 142 -0.54 7.57 5.66
C SER A 142 0.89 7.08 5.46
N ALA A 143 1.11 6.30 4.39
CA ALA A 143 2.44 5.87 3.93
C ALA A 143 3.38 7.06 3.74
N HIS A 144 2.84 8.20 3.35
CA HIS A 144 3.56 9.45 3.09
C HIS A 144 4.01 10.12 4.40
N GLN A 145 3.11 10.20 5.39
CA GLN A 145 3.46 10.68 6.74
C GLN A 145 4.51 9.76 7.38
N ALA A 146 4.35 8.44 7.25
CA ALA A 146 5.29 7.46 7.77
C ALA A 146 6.66 7.51 7.07
N TYR A 147 6.70 7.70 5.75
CA TYR A 147 7.93 7.86 4.96
C TYR A 147 8.73 9.08 5.44
N ILE A 148 8.05 10.21 5.68
CA ILE A 148 8.67 11.41 6.24
C ILE A 148 9.23 11.12 7.64
N LEU A 149 8.42 10.57 8.56
CA LEU A 149 8.85 10.19 9.92
C LEU A 149 10.06 9.25 9.94
N ALA A 150 10.07 8.20 9.11
CA ALA A 150 11.12 7.19 9.10
C ALA A 150 12.44 7.71 8.50
N LEU A 151 12.38 8.57 7.47
CA LEU A 151 13.54 8.90 6.65
C LEU A 151 14.12 10.31 6.88
N TYR A 152 13.31 11.31 7.26
CA TYR A 152 13.75 12.72 7.37
C TYR A 152 14.38 13.04 8.75
N ARG A 153 15.02 12.06 9.38
CA ARG A 153 15.67 12.17 10.71
C ARG A 153 16.78 13.23 10.81
N HIS A 154 17.20 13.81 9.69
CA HIS A 154 18.12 14.95 9.64
C HIS A 154 17.45 16.30 9.99
N ARG A 155 16.12 16.37 10.03
CA ARG A 155 15.34 17.52 10.52
C ARG A 155 14.73 17.18 11.90
N PRO A 156 15.40 17.50 13.02
CA PRO A 156 14.89 17.14 14.35
C PRO A 156 13.62 17.91 14.75
N GLU A 157 13.46 19.16 14.30
CA GLU A 157 12.27 19.97 14.57
C GLU A 157 11.03 19.36 13.91
N LEU A 158 11.11 18.93 12.64
CA LEU A 158 10.06 18.18 11.95
C LEU A 158 9.61 16.95 12.76
N ILE A 159 10.56 16.14 13.22
CA ILE A 159 10.23 14.92 13.99
C ILE A 159 9.58 15.29 15.33
N ALA A 160 10.05 16.33 16.02
CA ALA A 160 9.44 16.83 17.25
C ALA A 160 8.00 17.32 17.02
N ARG A 161 7.76 18.16 15.99
CA ARG A 161 6.42 18.66 15.63
C ARG A 161 5.49 17.53 15.20
N MET A 162 5.96 16.55 14.42
CA MET A 162 5.14 15.39 14.05
C MET A 162 4.81 14.50 15.25
N LYS A 163 5.70 14.40 16.26
CA LYS A 163 5.40 13.78 17.55
C LYS A 163 4.35 14.58 18.32
N GLU A 164 4.50 15.89 18.50
CA GLU A 164 3.49 16.76 19.14
C GLU A 164 2.10 16.64 18.50
N ILE A 165 2.03 16.62 17.17
CA ILE A 165 0.77 16.47 16.41
C ILE A 165 0.13 15.09 16.66
N THR A 166 0.95 14.05 16.76
CA THR A 166 0.48 12.67 17.01
C THR A 166 0.09 12.49 18.47
N ASP A 167 0.86 12.99 19.43
CA ASP A 167 0.51 12.99 20.85
C ASP A 167 -0.76 13.82 21.12
N PHE A 168 -0.96 14.96 20.46
CA PHE A 168 -2.25 15.68 20.54
C PHE A 168 -3.43 14.81 20.09
N TYR A 169 -3.28 14.04 19.00
CA TYR A 169 -4.32 13.13 18.54
C TYR A 169 -4.54 11.99 19.55
N SER A 170 -3.47 11.30 19.94
CA SER A 170 -3.55 10.13 20.83
C SER A 170 -4.03 10.49 22.24
N ASN A 171 -3.64 11.66 22.77
CA ASN A 171 -4.16 12.18 24.04
C ASN A 171 -5.63 12.60 23.93
N LYS A 172 -6.06 13.17 22.78
CA LYS A 172 -7.49 13.48 22.54
C LYS A 172 -8.36 12.22 22.46
N HIS A 173 -7.81 11.11 21.96
CA HIS A 173 -8.48 9.83 21.86
C HIS A 173 -8.15 8.86 23.01
N ALA A 174 -7.50 9.35 24.07
CA ALA A 174 -7.23 8.58 25.27
C ALA A 174 -8.48 8.47 26.14
N SER A 175 -8.79 7.27 26.64
CA SER A 175 -9.99 7.02 27.45
C SER A 175 -9.77 5.87 28.44
N ALA A 176 -10.51 5.89 29.55
CA ALA A 176 -10.66 4.75 30.45
C ALA A 176 -11.82 3.81 30.03
N VAL A 177 -12.57 4.18 29.00
CA VAL A 177 -13.72 3.45 28.43
C VAL A 177 -13.44 3.19 26.94
N GLY A 178 -13.57 1.93 26.53
CA GLY A 178 -13.40 1.50 25.13
C GLY A 178 -14.68 1.61 24.32
N SER A 179 -14.57 1.43 23.01
CA SER A 179 -15.72 1.47 22.09
C SER A 179 -15.78 0.22 21.21
N ILE A 180 -16.94 -0.42 21.15
CA ILE A 180 -17.32 -1.40 20.13
C ILE A 180 -18.40 -0.75 19.27
N GLY A 181 -18.18 -0.70 17.95
CA GLY A 181 -19.07 -0.08 16.98
C GLY A 181 -20.41 -0.81 16.79
N ASN A 182 -21.22 -0.29 15.87
CA ASN A 182 -22.51 -0.87 15.47
C ASN A 182 -22.31 -2.08 14.55
N HIS A 183 -23.24 -3.04 14.58
CA HIS A 183 -23.22 -4.26 13.74
C HIS A 183 -21.94 -5.10 13.85
N VAL A 184 -21.20 -4.97 14.96
CA VAL A 184 -19.99 -5.76 15.21
C VAL A 184 -20.35 -7.19 15.57
N MET A 185 -19.51 -8.15 15.16
CA MET A 185 -19.69 -9.58 15.47
C MET A 185 -18.41 -10.12 16.13
N ILE A 186 -18.51 -10.56 17.38
CA ILE A 186 -17.42 -11.18 18.16
C ILE A 186 -17.84 -12.59 18.58
N LEU A 187 -17.13 -13.60 18.07
CA LEU A 187 -17.44 -15.02 18.30
C LEU A 187 -16.21 -15.75 18.83
N ASN A 188 -16.31 -16.38 20.01
CA ASN A 188 -15.27 -17.20 20.64
C ASN A 188 -13.91 -16.49 20.73
N THR A 189 -13.72 -15.58 21.68
CA THR A 189 -12.52 -14.73 21.74
C THR A 189 -11.86 -14.70 23.12
N GLY A 190 -10.57 -15.04 23.18
CA GLY A 190 -9.86 -15.41 24.42
C GLY A 190 -9.18 -14.29 25.22
N SER A 191 -9.08 -13.06 24.69
CA SER A 191 -8.82 -11.82 25.44
C SER A 191 -8.71 -10.64 24.46
N ILE A 192 -9.47 -9.56 24.70
CA ILE A 192 -9.26 -8.26 24.06
C ILE A 192 -9.18 -7.18 25.13
N LYS A 193 -7.99 -6.61 25.33
CA LYS A 193 -7.73 -5.63 26.40
C LYS A 193 -7.20 -4.31 25.83
N ASN A 194 -7.81 -3.20 26.24
CA ASN A 194 -7.45 -1.85 25.79
C ASN A 194 -7.54 -1.70 24.25
N VAL A 195 -8.66 -2.10 23.64
CA VAL A 195 -8.87 -2.02 22.17
C VAL A 195 -10.13 -1.21 21.82
N ARG A 196 -10.10 -0.47 20.70
CA ARG A 196 -11.31 0.07 20.05
C ARG A 196 -11.63 -0.74 18.80
N ILE A 197 -12.92 -0.98 18.56
CA ILE A 197 -13.44 -1.77 17.43
C ILE A 197 -14.47 -0.91 16.70
N GLY A 198 -14.24 -0.60 15.42
CA GLY A 198 -15.16 0.15 14.58
C GLY A 198 -16.34 -0.68 14.05
N ASP A 199 -17.31 0.00 13.46
CA ASP A 199 -18.57 -0.58 12.96
C ASP A 199 -18.35 -1.73 11.96
N TYR A 200 -19.28 -2.69 11.93
CA TYR A 200 -19.30 -3.87 11.05
C TYR A 200 -18.06 -4.80 11.12
N CYS A 201 -17.17 -4.61 12.10
CA CYS A 201 -16.02 -5.49 12.30
C CYS A 201 -16.46 -6.92 12.66
N ARG A 202 -15.71 -7.92 12.16
CA ARG A 202 -15.93 -9.33 12.48
C ARG A 202 -14.68 -9.92 13.12
N ILE A 203 -14.83 -10.48 14.32
CA ILE A 203 -13.78 -11.11 15.12
C ILE A 203 -14.22 -12.55 15.42
N CYS A 204 -13.49 -13.54 14.91
CA CYS A 204 -13.89 -14.95 14.97
C CYS A 204 -12.73 -15.84 15.42
N GLY A 205 -12.81 -16.46 16.60
CA GLY A 205 -11.81 -17.44 17.07
C GLY A 205 -10.45 -16.83 17.45
N THR A 206 -10.41 -15.52 17.71
CA THR A 206 -9.19 -14.75 18.00
C THR A 206 -8.73 -14.96 19.44
N CYS A 207 -7.42 -15.18 19.67
CA CYS A 207 -6.94 -15.58 21.01
C CYS A 207 -6.36 -14.43 21.84
N ARG A 208 -5.74 -13.39 21.25
CA ARG A 208 -5.41 -12.15 21.99
C ARG A 208 -5.26 -10.90 21.13
N LEU A 209 -5.96 -9.82 21.47
CA LEU A 209 -5.65 -8.46 20.97
C LEU A 209 -5.42 -7.49 22.14
N TYR A 210 -4.28 -6.79 22.16
CA TYR A 210 -3.86 -5.93 23.26
C TYR A 210 -3.39 -4.55 22.77
N ASN A 211 -3.89 -3.49 23.43
CA ASN A 211 -3.52 -2.09 23.17
C ASN A 211 -3.56 -1.69 21.67
N GLY A 212 -4.76 -1.58 21.10
CA GLY A 212 -4.86 -1.31 19.66
C GLY A 212 -6.19 -0.73 19.17
N SER A 213 -6.26 -0.42 17.88
CA SER A 213 -7.47 0.09 17.23
C SER A 213 -7.76 -0.64 15.93
N ILE A 214 -8.96 -1.20 15.81
CA ILE A 214 -9.50 -1.79 14.58
C ILE A 214 -10.45 -0.78 13.95
N ASN A 215 -9.96 -0.03 12.97
CA ASN A 215 -10.73 0.93 12.22
C ASN A 215 -11.52 0.20 11.13
N SER A 216 -12.84 0.08 11.31
CA SER A 216 -13.78 -0.68 10.48
C SER A 216 -15.04 0.15 10.21
N ASN A 217 -15.71 -0.08 9.07
CA ASN A 217 -17.00 0.52 8.72
C ASN A 217 -17.79 -0.37 7.74
N GLU A 218 -19.04 0.02 7.43
CA GLU A 218 -19.97 -0.74 6.57
C GLU A 218 -19.42 -1.10 5.18
N VAL A 219 -18.78 -0.13 4.51
CA VAL A 219 -18.33 -0.28 3.12
C VAL A 219 -16.95 -0.94 3.02
N ALA A 220 -16.18 -0.93 4.10
CA ALA A 220 -14.84 -1.49 4.20
C ALA A 220 -14.63 -2.15 5.58
N PRO A 221 -15.36 -3.24 5.90
CA PRO A 221 -15.28 -3.89 7.19
C PRO A 221 -13.93 -4.58 7.37
N VAL A 222 -13.46 -4.67 8.61
CA VAL A 222 -12.27 -5.46 8.98
C VAL A 222 -12.68 -6.85 9.42
N HIS A 223 -11.93 -7.86 8.97
CA HIS A 223 -12.02 -9.22 9.48
C HIS A 223 -10.77 -9.58 10.29
N ILE A 224 -10.98 -10.00 11.54
CA ILE A 224 -10.00 -10.69 12.38
C ILE A 224 -10.47 -12.13 12.55
N GLY A 225 -9.66 -13.08 12.14
CA GLY A 225 -10.00 -14.50 12.14
C GLY A 225 -9.27 -15.31 13.21
N HIS A 226 -9.06 -16.59 12.89
CA HIS A 226 -8.83 -17.62 13.90
C HIS A 226 -7.37 -17.65 14.36
N GLY A 227 -7.16 -17.77 15.68
CA GLY A 227 -5.83 -17.88 16.28
C GLY A 227 -4.95 -16.64 16.16
N VAL A 228 -5.50 -15.50 15.71
CA VAL A 228 -4.75 -14.25 15.55
C VAL A 228 -4.32 -13.69 16.90
N ILE A 229 -3.08 -13.19 16.95
CA ILE A 229 -2.47 -12.49 18.09
C ILE A 229 -2.02 -11.11 17.62
N CYS A 230 -2.41 -10.05 18.32
CA CYS A 230 -1.88 -8.69 18.08
C CYS A 230 -1.59 -7.94 19.38
N ASP A 231 -0.38 -7.39 19.51
CA ASP A 231 0.03 -6.50 20.60
C ASP A 231 0.49 -5.15 20.02
N ASP A 232 0.05 -4.04 20.62
CA ASP A 232 0.46 -2.66 20.27
C ASP A 232 0.23 -2.33 18.77
N PHE A 233 -1.03 -2.37 18.33
CA PHE A 233 -1.36 -2.44 16.90
C PHE A 233 -2.43 -1.44 16.42
N ILE A 234 -2.44 -1.16 15.12
CA ILE A 234 -3.59 -0.51 14.45
C ILE A 234 -3.87 -1.24 13.14
N ILE A 235 -5.14 -1.60 12.91
CA ILE A 235 -5.63 -2.23 11.68
C ILE A 235 -6.67 -1.31 11.04
N SER A 236 -6.58 -1.13 9.72
CA SER A 236 -7.39 -0.17 8.96
C SER A 236 -8.40 -0.86 8.03
N THR A 237 -9.30 -0.05 7.47
CA THR A 237 -10.54 -0.48 6.82
C THR A 237 -10.32 -1.39 5.59
N GLY A 238 -11.20 -2.38 5.46
CA GLY A 238 -11.18 -3.40 4.39
C GLY A 238 -10.12 -4.50 4.53
N SER A 239 -9.36 -4.53 5.63
CA SER A 239 -8.26 -5.48 5.83
C SER A 239 -8.69 -6.81 6.47
N HIS A 240 -7.92 -7.86 6.17
CA HIS A 240 -8.15 -9.24 6.62
C HIS A 240 -6.89 -9.74 7.34
N VAL A 241 -7.03 -10.10 8.62
CA VAL A 241 -5.95 -10.70 9.43
C VAL A 241 -6.49 -12.02 10.00
N ASP A 242 -5.89 -13.16 9.67
CA ASP A 242 -6.52 -14.48 9.89
C ASP A 242 -5.46 -15.59 10.03
N ASP A 243 -5.90 -16.85 10.09
CA ASP A 243 -5.07 -18.05 9.93
C ASP A 243 -3.79 -18.01 10.81
N GLY A 244 -3.94 -17.70 12.10
CA GLY A 244 -2.84 -17.71 13.06
C GLY A 244 -1.79 -16.60 12.88
N ALA A 245 -2.10 -15.51 12.18
CA ALA A 245 -1.19 -14.37 12.04
C ALA A 245 -0.83 -13.72 13.39
N MET A 246 0.43 -13.31 13.56
CA MET A 246 0.98 -12.78 14.82
C MET A 246 1.66 -11.43 14.59
N LEU A 247 1.13 -10.35 15.19
CA LEU A 247 1.57 -8.98 14.96
C LEU A 247 2.00 -8.29 16.27
N SER A 248 3.18 -7.68 16.34
CA SER A 248 3.63 -6.92 17.51
C SER A 248 4.22 -5.56 17.11
N ARG A 249 3.75 -4.45 17.69
CA ARG A 249 4.12 -3.07 17.28
C ARG A 249 3.95 -2.88 15.77
N CYS A 250 2.72 -3.03 15.29
CA CYS A 250 2.44 -3.10 13.84
C CYS A 250 1.32 -2.17 13.39
N PHE A 251 1.50 -1.56 12.21
CA PHE A 251 0.44 -0.87 11.47
C PHE A 251 0.01 -1.71 10.28
N VAL A 252 -1.30 -1.89 10.12
CA VAL A 252 -1.93 -2.54 8.97
C VAL A 252 -2.86 -1.53 8.32
N GLY A 253 -2.48 -1.05 7.15
CA GLY A 253 -3.19 -0.09 6.32
C GLY A 253 -4.46 -0.65 5.69
N GLN A 254 -5.00 0.04 4.70
CA GLN A 254 -6.31 -0.27 4.12
C GLN A 254 -6.22 -1.40 3.08
N ALA A 255 -7.19 -2.32 3.11
CA ALA A 255 -7.28 -3.50 2.22
C ALA A 255 -6.03 -4.41 2.22
N CYS A 256 -5.31 -4.50 3.34
CA CYS A 256 -4.21 -5.43 3.54
C CYS A 256 -4.70 -6.85 3.83
N LYS A 257 -3.86 -7.86 3.56
CA LYS A 257 -4.12 -9.27 3.88
C LYS A 257 -2.93 -9.92 4.57
N LEU A 258 -3.12 -10.41 5.79
CA LEU A 258 -2.07 -11.08 6.58
C LEU A 258 -2.62 -12.43 7.09
N GLY A 259 -1.96 -13.54 6.77
CA GLY A 259 -2.51 -14.88 7.03
C GLY A 259 -1.52 -16.04 6.88
N HIS A 260 -2.02 -17.27 6.97
CA HIS A 260 -1.25 -18.52 6.86
C HIS A 260 0.01 -18.54 7.77
N ASN A 261 -0.19 -18.25 9.05
CA ASN A 261 0.82 -18.11 10.11
C ASN A 261 1.89 -17.04 9.81
N TYR A 262 1.54 -15.93 9.15
CA TYR A 262 2.46 -14.81 8.93
C TYR A 262 2.79 -14.09 10.24
N SER A 263 4.07 -13.89 10.52
CA SER A 263 4.56 -13.16 11.70
C SER A 263 5.11 -11.78 11.32
N ALA A 264 4.82 -10.77 12.13
CA ALA A 264 5.37 -9.43 11.97
C ALA A 264 5.70 -8.75 13.30
N SER A 265 6.90 -8.16 13.39
CA SER A 265 7.33 -7.29 14.50
C SER A 265 7.87 -5.96 14.00
N ASP A 266 7.56 -4.87 14.72
CA ASP A 266 8.05 -3.51 14.48
C ASP A 266 7.84 -3.02 13.02
N SER A 267 6.75 -3.44 12.38
CA SER A 267 6.57 -3.36 10.93
C SER A 267 5.30 -2.60 10.51
N LEU A 268 5.41 -1.84 9.41
CA LEU A 268 4.30 -1.06 8.85
C LEU A 268 3.92 -1.60 7.48
N PHE A 269 2.67 -2.02 7.31
CA PHE A 269 2.08 -2.46 6.04
C PHE A 269 1.08 -1.41 5.56
N PHE A 270 1.33 -0.79 4.42
CA PHE A 270 0.44 0.21 3.83
C PHE A 270 -0.51 -0.39 2.77
N SER A 271 -1.33 0.45 2.13
CA SER A 271 -2.48 0.01 1.31
C SER A 271 -2.23 -1.17 0.37
N ASN A 272 -3.12 -2.17 0.39
CA ASN A 272 -3.08 -3.37 -0.45
C ASN A 272 -1.81 -4.25 -0.32
N CYS A 273 -1.11 -4.19 0.81
CA CYS A 273 -0.03 -5.15 1.10
C CYS A 273 -0.58 -6.56 1.40
N GLN A 274 0.19 -7.59 1.06
CA GLN A 274 -0.14 -8.98 1.35
C GLN A 274 1.06 -9.72 1.97
N GLY A 275 0.82 -10.39 3.09
CA GLY A 275 1.80 -11.19 3.81
C GLY A 275 1.22 -12.55 4.19
N GLU A 276 1.57 -13.58 3.43
CA GLU A 276 1.25 -14.97 3.77
C GLU A 276 2.55 -15.74 4.06
N ASN A 277 2.49 -16.77 4.90
CA ASN A 277 3.48 -17.87 4.91
C ASN A 277 4.95 -17.48 5.21
N GLY A 278 5.21 -16.38 5.92
CA GLY A 278 6.56 -15.83 6.11
C GLY A 278 6.66 -14.86 7.27
N GLU A 279 7.76 -14.11 7.32
CA GLU A 279 8.13 -13.26 8.46
C GLU A 279 8.51 -11.84 8.02
N ALA A 280 8.18 -10.85 8.86
CA ALA A 280 8.61 -9.47 8.75
C ALA A 280 9.18 -8.93 10.08
N CYS A 281 10.40 -8.39 10.07
CA CYS A 281 10.93 -7.63 11.22
C CYS A 281 11.46 -6.25 10.80
N ALA A 282 11.04 -5.20 11.50
CA ALA A 282 11.44 -3.82 11.26
C ALA A 282 11.30 -3.37 9.78
N ILE A 283 10.20 -3.72 9.10
CA ILE A 283 10.01 -3.36 7.69
C ILE A 283 9.10 -2.15 7.48
N PHE A 284 9.40 -1.39 6.43
CA PHE A 284 8.49 -0.41 5.85
C PHE A 284 7.92 -1.02 4.56
N ALA A 285 6.78 -1.70 4.64
CA ALA A 285 6.07 -2.26 3.51
C ALA A 285 5.08 -1.23 2.93
N GLY A 286 5.60 -0.36 2.06
CA GLY A 286 4.79 0.58 1.26
C GLY A 286 3.78 -0.12 0.35
N PRO A 287 2.78 0.61 -0.20
CA PRO A 287 1.60 0.02 -0.85
C PRO A 287 1.92 -1.07 -1.87
N TYR A 288 1.11 -2.13 -1.91
CA TYR A 288 1.32 -3.32 -2.75
C TYR A 288 2.67 -4.05 -2.55
N THR A 289 3.24 -4.04 -1.34
CA THR A 289 4.30 -5.01 -0.97
C THR A 289 3.67 -6.38 -0.71
N VAL A 290 4.12 -7.41 -1.42
CA VAL A 290 3.49 -8.74 -1.48
C VAL A 290 4.51 -9.86 -1.25
N THR A 291 4.21 -10.74 -0.29
CA THR A 291 4.80 -12.08 -0.15
C THR A 291 3.70 -13.12 0.07
N HIS A 292 3.83 -14.28 -0.57
CA HIS A 292 2.81 -15.34 -0.55
C HIS A 292 3.36 -16.73 -0.13
N HIS A 293 4.66 -16.98 -0.29
CA HIS A 293 5.26 -18.32 -0.25
C HIS A 293 6.19 -18.53 0.95
N LYS A 294 6.22 -19.77 1.47
CA LYS A 294 7.25 -20.22 2.41
C LYS A 294 8.61 -20.27 1.68
N SER A 295 9.73 -19.82 2.23
CA SER A 295 9.94 -19.20 3.55
C SER A 295 10.55 -17.80 3.37
N THR A 296 9.74 -16.83 2.97
CA THR A 296 10.20 -15.44 2.81
C THR A 296 10.44 -14.78 4.17
N LEU A 297 11.62 -14.17 4.32
CA LEU A 297 11.94 -13.21 5.38
C LEU A 297 12.13 -11.83 4.76
N LEU A 298 11.38 -10.84 5.26
CA LEU A 298 11.62 -9.43 4.99
C LEU A 298 12.14 -8.78 6.28
N ILE A 299 13.34 -8.20 6.25
CA ILE A 299 13.96 -7.63 7.45
C ILE A 299 14.62 -6.28 7.17
N ALA A 300 14.47 -5.31 8.08
CA ALA A 300 15.18 -4.02 8.08
C ALA A 300 15.15 -3.28 6.73
N GLY A 301 14.04 -3.40 5.99
CA GLY A 301 13.94 -3.02 4.59
C GLY A 301 12.77 -2.09 4.30
N MET A 302 12.99 -1.09 3.44
CA MET A 302 11.90 -0.37 2.79
C MET A 302 11.56 -1.07 1.47
N PHE A 303 10.26 -1.30 1.27
CA PHE A 303 9.67 -1.90 0.08
C PHE A 303 8.49 -1.05 -0.39
N SER A 304 8.17 -1.07 -1.69
CA SER A 304 6.96 -0.46 -2.24
C SER A 304 6.61 -1.09 -3.58
N PHE A 305 5.35 -1.45 -3.81
CA PHE A 305 4.88 -2.25 -4.96
C PHE A 305 5.72 -3.52 -5.23
N MET A 306 6.33 -4.06 -4.18
CA MET A 306 7.33 -5.12 -4.25
C MET A 306 6.68 -6.49 -4.31
N ASN A 307 7.26 -7.41 -5.07
CA ASN A 307 6.83 -8.81 -5.11
C ASN A 307 8.01 -9.72 -4.73
N ALA A 308 7.84 -10.44 -3.62
CA ALA A 308 8.85 -11.31 -3.05
C ALA A 308 8.78 -12.72 -3.67
N GLY A 309 9.83 -13.11 -4.40
CA GLY A 309 10.03 -14.49 -4.85
C GLY A 309 10.16 -15.47 -3.67
N SER A 310 9.81 -16.74 -3.89
CA SER A 310 9.77 -17.75 -2.82
C SER A 310 11.14 -17.94 -2.15
N GLY A 311 11.18 -17.83 -0.82
CA GLY A 311 12.45 -17.92 -0.08
C GLY A 311 13.35 -16.68 -0.22
N SER A 312 12.81 -15.53 -0.61
CA SER A 312 13.55 -14.26 -0.54
C SER A 312 13.97 -13.98 0.89
N ASN A 313 15.24 -13.65 1.10
CA ASN A 313 15.84 -13.48 2.43
C ASN A 313 16.82 -12.29 2.39
N GLN A 314 16.95 -11.54 3.48
CA GLN A 314 17.91 -10.44 3.58
C GLN A 314 18.59 -10.48 4.96
N SER A 315 19.71 -9.78 5.11
CA SER A 315 20.37 -9.65 6.41
C SER A 315 20.92 -8.25 6.65
N ASN A 316 20.70 -7.76 7.87
CA ASN A 316 21.29 -6.57 8.47
C ASN A 316 22.45 -6.89 9.44
N HIS A 317 22.68 -8.16 9.76
CA HIS A 317 23.72 -8.56 10.71
C HIS A 317 25.09 -8.67 10.03
N MET A 318 25.87 -7.59 10.07
CA MET A 318 27.29 -7.60 9.68
C MET A 318 28.25 -7.97 10.83
N TYR A 319 27.73 -8.53 11.93
CA TYR A 319 28.48 -9.02 13.11
C TYR A 319 29.50 -8.03 13.72
N LYS A 320 29.16 -6.73 13.75
CA LYS A 320 30.02 -5.67 14.34
C LYS A 320 29.31 -4.83 15.39
N LEU A 321 28.15 -4.26 15.07
CA LEU A 321 27.41 -3.30 15.91
C LEU A 321 25.92 -3.66 16.06
N GLY A 322 25.57 -4.94 15.89
CA GLY A 322 24.17 -5.40 15.90
C GLY A 322 23.42 -5.19 14.56
N PRO A 323 22.09 -5.29 14.57
CA PRO A 323 21.21 -5.25 13.38
C PRO A 323 20.99 -3.85 12.76
N ILE A 324 22.02 -3.00 12.76
CA ILE A 324 21.90 -1.56 12.43
C ILE A 324 21.84 -1.20 10.93
N HIS A 325 21.87 -2.20 10.05
CA HIS A 325 21.99 -1.98 8.60
C HIS A 325 20.64 -2.14 7.89
N GLN A 326 20.32 -1.22 6.98
CA GLN A 326 18.99 -1.14 6.36
C GLN A 326 19.03 -1.19 4.83
N GLY A 327 17.99 -1.78 4.23
CA GLY A 327 17.82 -1.88 2.78
C GLY A 327 16.74 -0.98 2.20
N THR A 328 16.74 -0.80 0.88
CA THR A 328 15.62 -0.17 0.16
C THR A 328 15.46 -0.79 -1.23
N LEU A 329 14.29 -1.37 -1.47
CA LEU A 329 13.78 -1.77 -2.78
C LEU A 329 12.71 -0.74 -3.19
N GLU A 330 13.06 0.17 -4.10
CA GLU A 330 12.17 1.23 -4.58
C GLU A 330 10.97 0.67 -5.39
N ARG A 331 9.95 1.51 -5.65
CA ARG A 331 8.67 1.15 -6.33
C ARG A 331 8.86 0.06 -7.38
N GLY A 332 8.16 -1.06 -7.23
CA GLY A 332 8.03 -2.09 -8.25
C GLY A 332 9.24 -3.00 -8.40
N ALA A 333 10.24 -2.88 -7.53
CA ALA A 333 11.35 -3.83 -7.47
C ALA A 333 10.90 -5.23 -7.04
N LYS A 334 11.60 -6.26 -7.50
CA LYS A 334 11.21 -7.67 -7.34
C LYS A 334 12.42 -8.54 -7.03
N THR A 335 12.18 -9.66 -6.37
CA THR A 335 13.16 -10.75 -6.20
C THR A 335 12.69 -12.00 -6.92
N THR A 336 13.61 -12.78 -7.51
CA THR A 336 13.31 -14.17 -7.87
C THR A 336 13.30 -15.06 -6.63
N SER A 337 12.84 -16.30 -6.77
CA SER A 337 13.04 -17.32 -5.73
C SER A 337 14.53 -17.46 -5.36
N ASP A 338 14.81 -17.80 -4.10
CA ASP A 338 16.16 -17.89 -3.48
C ASP A 338 17.06 -16.65 -3.68
N SER A 339 16.45 -15.46 -3.77
CA SER A 339 17.21 -14.20 -3.76
C SER A 339 17.68 -13.86 -2.35
N TYR A 340 18.95 -13.45 -2.22
CA TYR A 340 19.53 -12.97 -0.98
C TYR A 340 20.15 -11.58 -1.14
N ILE A 341 19.97 -10.69 -0.17
CA ILE A 341 20.60 -9.36 -0.16
C ILE A 341 21.18 -9.03 1.22
N LEU A 342 22.44 -8.61 1.26
CA LEU A 342 23.10 -8.10 2.48
C LEU A 342 22.97 -6.56 2.55
N TRP A 343 22.35 -6.07 3.61
CA TRP A 343 22.24 -4.63 3.90
C TRP A 343 23.57 -4.05 4.43
N PRO A 344 23.84 -2.76 4.19
CA PRO A 344 23.02 -1.80 3.45
C PRO A 344 23.07 -2.05 1.94
N ALA A 345 21.94 -1.86 1.23
CA ALA A 345 21.88 -1.86 -0.24
C ALA A 345 20.65 -1.10 -0.73
N ARG A 346 20.70 -0.58 -1.97
CA ARG A 346 19.59 0.14 -2.60
C ARG A 346 19.33 -0.33 -4.02
N VAL A 347 18.15 -0.89 -4.24
CA VAL A 347 17.69 -1.42 -5.53
C VAL A 347 16.80 -0.39 -6.22
N GLY A 348 17.19 0.05 -7.41
CA GLY A 348 16.47 1.08 -8.16
C GLY A 348 15.07 0.65 -8.61
N ALA A 349 14.15 1.61 -8.71
CA ALA A 349 12.74 1.37 -9.03
C ALA A 349 12.55 0.44 -10.25
N PHE A 350 11.57 -0.46 -10.15
CA PHE A 350 11.25 -1.49 -11.13
C PHE A 350 12.41 -2.42 -11.52
N SER A 351 13.41 -2.63 -10.66
CA SER A 351 14.51 -3.58 -10.94
C SER A 351 14.21 -4.98 -10.41
N LEU A 352 14.76 -6.00 -11.06
CA LEU A 352 14.61 -7.42 -10.69
C LEU A 352 15.95 -7.96 -10.16
N VAL A 353 15.92 -8.54 -8.96
CA VAL A 353 17.07 -9.14 -8.27
C VAL A 353 17.06 -10.65 -8.48
N MET A 354 18.22 -11.21 -8.84
CA MET A 354 18.39 -12.64 -9.14
C MET A 354 19.64 -13.20 -8.44
N GLY A 355 19.43 -14.02 -7.41
CA GLY A 355 20.51 -14.67 -6.66
C GLY A 355 21.03 -13.86 -5.47
N ARG A 356 22.32 -14.02 -5.14
CA ARG A 356 22.88 -13.64 -3.83
C ARG A 356 23.81 -12.41 -3.91
N HIS A 357 23.34 -11.27 -3.41
CA HIS A 357 24.01 -9.97 -3.51
C HIS A 357 24.58 -9.52 -2.16
N VAL A 358 25.91 -9.65 -1.99
CA VAL A 358 26.60 -9.35 -0.72
C VAL A 358 27.45 -8.07 -0.71
N ASN A 359 27.56 -7.37 -1.85
CA ASN A 359 28.52 -6.27 -2.02
C ASN A 359 27.93 -4.86 -1.83
N HIS A 360 26.83 -4.69 -1.08
CA HIS A 360 26.26 -3.39 -0.69
C HIS A 360 26.01 -2.38 -1.84
N SER A 361 25.44 -2.82 -2.97
CA SER A 361 25.25 -1.98 -4.16
C SER A 361 24.14 -0.93 -3.99
N ASP A 362 24.41 0.33 -4.37
CA ASP A 362 23.37 1.29 -4.75
C ASP A 362 23.19 1.29 -6.27
N THR A 363 21.95 1.09 -6.72
CA THR A 363 21.52 1.08 -8.13
C THR A 363 20.35 2.04 -8.39
N SER A 364 20.09 2.97 -7.48
CA SER A 364 18.91 3.85 -7.50
C SER A 364 18.83 4.81 -8.68
N ASN A 365 19.97 5.14 -9.30
CA ASN A 365 20.03 5.92 -10.56
C ASN A 365 20.01 5.04 -11.82
N LEU A 366 19.87 3.71 -11.69
CA LEU A 366 19.72 2.75 -12.79
C LEU A 366 18.41 1.97 -12.63
N PRO A 367 17.23 2.61 -12.78
CA PRO A 367 15.94 1.93 -12.65
C PRO A 367 15.72 0.94 -13.80
N PHE A 368 14.74 0.05 -13.65
CA PHE A 368 14.41 -1.03 -14.59
C PHE A 368 15.59 -1.97 -14.92
N SER A 369 16.54 -2.12 -13.99
CA SER A 369 17.71 -2.99 -14.15
C SER A 369 17.39 -4.44 -13.81
N TYR A 370 18.14 -5.40 -14.37
CA TYR A 370 18.33 -6.70 -13.72
C TYR A 370 19.63 -6.68 -12.93
N LEU A 371 19.58 -7.10 -11.66
CA LEU A 371 20.73 -7.42 -10.82
C LEU A 371 20.88 -8.94 -10.86
N ILE A 372 22.00 -9.44 -11.38
CA ILE A 372 22.22 -10.87 -11.62
C ILE A 372 23.50 -11.30 -10.89
N GLU A 373 23.39 -12.24 -9.96
CA GLU A 373 24.55 -12.91 -9.38
C GLU A 373 25.18 -13.85 -10.41
N GLN A 374 26.50 -13.75 -10.59
CA GLN A 374 27.30 -14.76 -11.27
C GLN A 374 28.71 -14.81 -10.66
N ASN A 375 29.10 -15.96 -10.11
CA ASN A 375 30.39 -16.22 -9.47
C ASN A 375 30.73 -15.19 -8.36
N ASN A 376 29.79 -15.01 -7.42
CA ASN A 376 29.81 -14.02 -6.33
C ASN A 376 29.95 -12.55 -6.80
N THR A 377 29.71 -12.29 -8.09
CA THR A 377 29.78 -10.95 -8.69
C THR A 377 28.38 -10.50 -9.10
N THR A 378 27.98 -9.29 -8.69
CA THR A 378 26.74 -8.67 -9.17
C THR A 378 26.97 -8.06 -10.55
N TYR A 379 26.26 -8.55 -11.55
CA TYR A 379 26.17 -7.94 -12.88
C TYR A 379 24.89 -7.13 -13.00
N LEU A 380 24.97 -5.94 -13.59
CA LEU A 380 23.82 -5.12 -13.91
C LEU A 380 23.50 -5.22 -15.41
N VAL A 381 22.20 -5.26 -15.73
CA VAL A 381 21.68 -5.09 -17.08
C VAL A 381 20.71 -3.90 -17.06
N PRO A 382 21.17 -2.66 -17.28
CA PRO A 382 20.36 -1.45 -17.10
C PRO A 382 19.18 -1.37 -18.08
N GLY A 383 18.05 -0.83 -17.61
CA GLY A 383 16.84 -0.57 -18.42
C GLY A 383 16.11 -1.79 -18.99
N VAL A 384 16.66 -3.00 -18.88
CA VAL A 384 16.13 -4.20 -19.57
C VAL A 384 14.72 -4.58 -19.13
N ASN A 385 14.29 -4.21 -17.92
CA ASN A 385 12.96 -4.54 -17.42
C ASN A 385 11.84 -3.67 -18.03
N LEU A 386 12.18 -2.61 -18.79
CA LEU A 386 11.21 -1.78 -19.53
C LEU A 386 10.43 -2.58 -20.59
N ARG A 387 11.07 -3.60 -21.18
CA ARG A 387 10.49 -4.48 -22.21
C ARG A 387 9.97 -5.82 -21.64
N SER A 388 9.79 -5.93 -20.33
CA SER A 388 9.37 -7.16 -19.65
C SER A 388 7.85 -7.27 -19.58
N VAL A 389 7.32 -8.39 -20.08
CA VAL A 389 5.91 -8.76 -19.92
C VAL A 389 5.47 -8.78 -18.45
N GLY A 390 6.33 -9.24 -17.54
CA GLY A 390 6.03 -9.30 -16.11
C GLY A 390 5.87 -7.93 -15.44
N THR A 391 6.56 -6.90 -15.95
CA THR A 391 6.52 -5.54 -15.39
C THR A 391 5.28 -4.77 -15.86
N ILE A 392 4.93 -4.89 -17.14
CA ILE A 392 3.71 -4.29 -17.69
C ILE A 392 2.45 -4.98 -17.14
N ARG A 393 2.46 -6.31 -17.00
CA ARG A 393 1.34 -7.04 -16.38
C ARG A 393 1.09 -6.62 -14.93
N ASP A 394 2.11 -6.29 -14.15
CA ASP A 394 1.91 -5.87 -12.75
C ASP A 394 1.44 -4.42 -12.63
N ALA A 395 1.99 -3.51 -13.44
CA ALA A 395 1.47 -2.14 -13.54
C ALA A 395 -0.01 -2.08 -13.95
N GLN A 396 -0.45 -2.99 -14.83
CA GLN A 396 -1.87 -3.13 -15.20
C GLN A 396 -2.73 -3.85 -14.15
N LYS A 397 -2.14 -4.58 -13.20
CA LYS A 397 -2.86 -5.27 -12.12
C LYS A 397 -3.17 -4.34 -10.95
N TRP A 398 -2.23 -3.52 -10.50
CA TRP A 398 -2.38 -2.73 -9.27
C TRP A 398 -3.68 -1.89 -9.21
N PRO A 399 -4.03 -1.03 -10.19
CA PRO A 399 -5.29 -0.28 -10.12
C PRO A 399 -6.55 -1.17 -10.24
N LYS A 400 -6.43 -2.37 -10.82
CA LYS A 400 -7.50 -3.40 -10.87
C LYS A 400 -7.57 -4.27 -9.60
N ARG A 401 -6.66 -4.03 -8.65
CA ARG A 401 -6.50 -4.73 -7.37
C ARG A 401 -6.47 -3.76 -6.18
N ASP A 402 -6.90 -2.51 -6.37
CA ASP A 402 -7.13 -1.59 -5.23
C ASP A 402 -8.39 -2.06 -4.50
N GLY A 403 -8.22 -2.88 -3.46
CA GLY A 403 -9.30 -3.44 -2.65
C GLY A 403 -9.93 -2.42 -1.69
N ARG A 404 -9.45 -1.16 -1.70
CA ARG A 404 -9.94 -0.10 -0.81
C ARG A 404 -11.27 0.45 -1.30
N THR A 405 -12.33 -0.11 -0.75
CA THR A 405 -13.74 0.32 -0.89
C THR A 405 -14.09 1.52 -0.01
N ASP A 406 -13.26 1.86 0.98
CA ASP A 406 -13.44 3.04 1.83
C ASP A 406 -13.29 4.35 1.01
N PRO A 407 -14.27 5.28 1.05
CA PRO A 407 -14.14 6.58 0.41
C PRO A 407 -13.04 7.46 1.05
N ASN A 408 -12.75 7.29 2.34
CA ASN A 408 -11.68 7.99 3.05
C ASN A 408 -10.37 7.21 2.88
N LYS A 409 -9.68 7.43 1.76
CA LYS A 409 -8.38 6.81 1.46
C LYS A 409 -7.25 7.54 2.20
N LEU A 410 -6.46 6.79 2.97
CA LEU A 410 -5.30 7.33 3.70
C LEU A 410 -4.05 7.46 2.82
N ASP A 411 -3.83 6.50 1.90
CA ASP A 411 -2.69 6.52 0.98
C ASP A 411 -3.10 7.02 -0.41
N TYR A 412 -2.40 8.03 -0.90
CA TYR A 412 -2.56 8.62 -2.22
C TYR A 412 -1.60 7.96 -3.21
N ILE A 413 -2.14 7.06 -4.04
CA ILE A 413 -1.34 6.12 -4.83
C ILE A 413 -1.29 6.55 -6.31
N ASN A 414 -0.08 6.75 -6.84
CA ASN A 414 0.17 6.85 -8.27
C ASN A 414 0.57 5.48 -8.84
N TYR A 415 -0.11 5.05 -9.91
CA TYR A 415 0.07 3.75 -10.56
C TYR A 415 0.97 3.82 -11.81
N ASN A 416 1.49 5.01 -12.13
CA ASN A 416 2.17 5.33 -13.37
C ASN A 416 3.53 4.62 -13.47
N LEU A 417 3.69 3.72 -14.45
CA LEU A 417 4.96 3.00 -14.70
C LEU A 417 6.08 3.97 -15.13
N LEU A 418 5.73 4.95 -15.96
CA LEU A 418 6.57 6.09 -16.33
C LEU A 418 5.96 7.34 -15.71
N SER A 419 6.78 8.09 -14.98
CA SER A 419 6.44 9.30 -14.22
C SER A 419 7.68 10.20 -14.14
N PRO A 420 7.57 11.48 -13.75
CA PRO A 420 8.73 12.35 -13.51
C PRO A 420 9.79 11.70 -12.61
N TYR A 421 9.35 11.06 -11.51
CA TYR A 421 10.23 10.34 -10.56
C TYR A 421 11.05 9.22 -11.21
N THR A 422 10.45 8.41 -12.09
CA THR A 422 11.19 7.34 -12.79
C THR A 422 12.01 7.86 -13.96
N VAL A 423 11.49 8.87 -14.68
CA VAL A 423 12.10 9.36 -15.92
C VAL A 423 13.30 10.26 -15.63
N GLN A 424 13.28 11.10 -14.59
CA GLN A 424 14.48 11.82 -14.12
C GLN A 424 15.63 10.85 -13.78
N LYS A 425 15.32 9.65 -13.24
CA LYS A 425 16.30 8.59 -12.96
C LYS A 425 16.81 7.94 -14.24
N MET A 426 16.02 7.89 -15.32
CA MET A 426 16.48 7.47 -16.65
C MET A 426 17.40 8.50 -17.29
N PHE A 427 17.15 9.80 -17.10
CA PHE A 427 18.11 10.85 -17.51
C PHE A 427 19.45 10.68 -16.80
N LYS A 428 19.47 10.67 -15.45
CA LYS A 428 20.69 10.47 -14.64
C LYS A 428 21.36 9.12 -14.95
N GLY A 429 20.57 8.07 -15.22
CA GLY A 429 21.06 6.75 -15.61
C GLY A 429 21.71 6.72 -16.99
N ARG A 430 21.09 7.38 -17.99
CA ARG A 430 21.65 7.52 -19.36
C ARG A 430 22.99 8.25 -19.30
N GLU A 431 23.04 9.39 -18.61
CA GLU A 431 24.25 10.16 -18.36
C GLU A 431 25.33 9.32 -17.68
N THR A 432 24.98 8.60 -16.60
CA THR A 432 25.91 7.70 -15.88
C THR A 432 26.52 6.65 -16.81
N LEU A 433 25.71 6.01 -17.66
CA LEU A 433 26.19 5.00 -18.61
C LEU A 433 27.05 5.60 -19.73
N GLN A 434 26.71 6.80 -20.23
CA GLN A 434 27.52 7.54 -21.20
C GLN A 434 28.89 7.92 -20.59
N ASN A 435 28.90 8.47 -19.37
CA ASN A 435 30.13 8.84 -18.66
C ASN A 435 31.02 7.62 -18.35
N LEU A 436 30.44 6.47 -17.96
CA LEU A 436 31.19 5.22 -17.81
C LEU A 436 31.85 4.76 -19.12
N ARG A 437 31.11 4.82 -20.24
CA ARG A 437 31.61 4.47 -21.59
C ARG A 437 32.78 5.35 -22.02
N HIS A 438 32.70 6.66 -21.79
CA HIS A 438 33.79 7.58 -22.12
C HIS A 438 34.99 7.41 -21.18
N ALA A 439 34.77 7.32 -19.86
CA ALA A 439 35.86 7.25 -18.87
C ALA A 439 36.66 5.94 -18.89
N SER A 440 36.03 4.80 -19.22
CA SER A 440 36.72 3.50 -19.31
C SER A 440 37.09 3.09 -20.75
N GLY A 441 36.80 3.94 -21.73
CA GLY A 441 36.96 3.64 -23.16
C GLY A 441 35.82 2.80 -23.75
N GLU A 442 35.43 3.11 -24.98
CA GLU A 442 34.23 2.53 -25.61
C GLU A 442 34.36 1.04 -25.96
N LEU A 443 35.60 0.56 -26.07
CA LEU A 443 35.96 -0.82 -26.38
C LEU A 443 36.16 -1.71 -25.14
N SER A 444 35.93 -1.19 -23.91
CA SER A 444 36.01 -2.04 -22.72
C SER A 444 34.86 -3.05 -22.69
N ASP A 445 35.16 -4.33 -22.53
CA ASP A 445 34.16 -5.40 -22.39
C ASP A 445 33.27 -5.24 -21.15
N ILE A 446 33.83 -4.69 -20.07
CA ILE A 446 33.19 -4.57 -18.76
C ILE A 446 33.50 -3.20 -18.13
N TYR A 447 32.45 -2.57 -17.61
CA TYR A 447 32.49 -1.32 -16.85
C TYR A 447 32.19 -1.61 -15.38
N SER A 448 32.94 -1.01 -14.46
CA SER A 448 32.66 -1.08 -13.02
C SER A 448 31.72 0.04 -12.62
N PHE A 449 30.65 -0.27 -11.90
CA PHE A 449 29.73 0.71 -11.31
C PHE A 449 29.52 0.37 -9.83
N HIS A 450 30.12 1.19 -8.95
CA HIS A 450 30.28 0.88 -7.53
C HIS A 450 30.85 -0.54 -7.34
N SER A 451 30.12 -1.43 -6.65
CA SER A 451 30.50 -2.82 -6.39
C SER A 451 29.95 -3.84 -7.41
N ALA A 452 29.33 -3.37 -8.50
CA ALA A 452 28.74 -4.18 -9.55
C ALA A 452 29.42 -3.97 -10.91
N LYS A 453 29.19 -4.88 -11.85
CA LYS A 453 29.79 -4.87 -13.20
C LYS A 453 28.73 -4.77 -14.29
N ILE A 454 28.99 -4.00 -15.34
CA ILE A 454 28.11 -3.83 -16.50
C ILE A 454 28.88 -4.30 -17.75
N ARG A 455 28.35 -5.28 -18.49
CA ARG A 455 28.96 -5.71 -19.77
C ARG A 455 28.69 -4.65 -20.85
N ASN A 456 29.61 -4.44 -21.79
CA ASN A 456 29.49 -3.44 -22.86
C ASN A 456 28.14 -3.51 -23.60
N SER A 457 27.78 -4.71 -24.05
CA SER A 457 26.51 -4.97 -24.75
C SER A 457 25.25 -4.80 -23.89
N ALA A 458 25.38 -4.73 -22.57
CA ALA A 458 24.31 -4.35 -21.65
C ALA A 458 24.27 -2.82 -21.42
N LEU A 459 25.43 -2.16 -21.29
CA LEU A 459 25.54 -0.71 -21.16
C LEU A 459 24.95 0.02 -22.38
N VAL A 460 25.37 -0.35 -23.59
CA VAL A 460 24.91 0.28 -24.84
C VAL A 460 23.40 0.07 -25.05
N LYS A 461 22.87 -1.10 -24.67
CA LYS A 461 21.41 -1.36 -24.70
C LYS A 461 20.67 -0.56 -23.63
N GLY A 462 21.25 -0.39 -22.44
CA GLY A 462 20.68 0.40 -21.34
C GLY A 462 20.46 1.86 -21.70
N ILE A 463 21.47 2.50 -22.33
CA ILE A 463 21.37 3.87 -22.88
C ILE A 463 20.14 3.96 -23.81
N ARG A 464 20.06 3.07 -24.81
CA ARG A 464 18.96 3.03 -25.78
C ARG A 464 17.59 2.74 -25.14
N PHE A 465 17.52 1.88 -24.12
CA PHE A 465 16.26 1.61 -23.41
C PHE A 465 15.77 2.84 -22.63
N TYR A 466 16.68 3.60 -22.01
CA TYR A 466 16.33 4.85 -21.35
C TYR A 466 15.89 5.94 -22.35
N GLU A 467 16.55 6.07 -23.50
CA GLU A 467 16.13 6.98 -24.59
C GLU A 467 14.72 6.66 -25.10
N ILE A 468 14.43 5.38 -25.37
CA ILE A 468 13.09 4.90 -25.76
C ILE A 468 12.04 5.25 -24.68
N ALA A 469 12.35 5.04 -23.41
CA ALA A 469 11.41 5.35 -22.33
C ALA A 469 11.18 6.86 -22.14
N ILE A 470 12.20 7.69 -22.33
CA ILE A 470 12.08 9.16 -22.26
C ILE A 470 11.22 9.67 -23.43
N HIS A 471 11.45 9.21 -24.67
CA HIS A 471 10.58 9.53 -25.82
C HIS A 471 9.13 9.08 -25.56
N LYS A 472 8.92 7.84 -25.06
CA LYS A 472 7.59 7.28 -24.74
C LYS A 472 6.86 8.09 -23.67
N PHE A 473 7.57 8.65 -22.69
CA PHE A 473 6.98 9.52 -21.66
C PHE A 473 6.68 10.92 -22.20
N LEU A 474 7.71 11.70 -22.59
CA LEU A 474 7.55 13.11 -22.94
C LEU A 474 6.57 13.30 -24.11
N GLY A 475 6.64 12.44 -25.13
CA GLY A 475 5.69 12.49 -26.23
C GLY A 475 4.25 12.16 -25.81
N ASN A 476 4.04 11.27 -24.82
CA ASN A 476 2.70 10.99 -24.31
C ASN A 476 2.14 12.20 -23.53
N SER A 477 2.98 12.91 -22.77
CA SER A 477 2.58 14.14 -22.07
C SER A 477 2.27 15.28 -23.06
N VAL A 478 3.06 15.44 -24.14
CA VAL A 478 2.75 16.39 -25.24
C VAL A 478 1.45 16.03 -25.95
N ILE A 479 1.25 14.77 -26.34
CA ILE A 479 0.01 14.29 -26.95
C ILE A 479 -1.19 14.56 -26.04
N LYS A 480 -1.07 14.31 -24.73
CA LYS A 480 -2.14 14.61 -23.76
C LYS A 480 -2.35 16.11 -23.53
N ARG A 481 -1.34 16.96 -23.67
CA ARG A 481 -1.52 18.42 -23.64
C ARG A 481 -2.33 18.90 -24.84
N LEU A 482 -2.09 18.33 -26.02
CA LEU A 482 -2.70 18.71 -27.31
C LEU A 482 -3.92 17.85 -27.70
N GLU A 483 -4.42 16.97 -26.83
CA GLU A 483 -5.52 16.05 -27.13
C GLU A 483 -6.86 16.80 -27.30
N GLY A 484 -7.58 16.53 -28.39
CA GLY A 484 -8.93 17.07 -28.63
C GLY A 484 -9.01 18.56 -28.99
N ILE A 485 -7.88 19.20 -29.36
CA ILE A 485 -7.83 20.62 -29.74
C ILE A 485 -7.37 20.74 -31.20
N ASP A 486 -8.17 21.39 -32.05
CA ASP A 486 -7.70 21.88 -33.35
C ASP A 486 -6.98 23.23 -33.19
N PHE A 487 -5.91 23.42 -33.95
CA PHE A 487 -5.09 24.62 -33.96
C PHE A 487 -5.05 25.20 -35.38
N ARG A 488 -4.79 26.51 -35.48
CA ARG A 488 -4.73 27.28 -36.74
C ARG A 488 -3.38 27.94 -36.98
N SER A 489 -2.53 28.00 -35.96
CA SER A 489 -1.19 28.59 -36.04
C SER A 489 -0.25 28.04 -34.97
N ASN A 490 1.05 28.26 -35.17
CA ASN A 490 2.08 27.92 -34.18
C ASN A 490 1.89 28.70 -32.86
N GLU A 491 1.32 29.90 -32.91
CA GLU A 491 1.01 30.75 -31.76
C GLU A 491 -0.04 30.12 -30.84
N GLU A 492 -1.08 29.48 -31.41
CA GLU A 492 -2.09 28.75 -30.64
C GLU A 492 -1.51 27.48 -29.98
N ILE A 493 -0.62 26.76 -30.68
CA ILE A 493 0.12 25.61 -30.14
C ILE A 493 0.98 26.06 -28.95
N ARG A 494 1.82 27.08 -29.12
CA ARG A 494 2.66 27.66 -28.04
C ARG A 494 1.83 28.17 -26.87
N ALA A 495 0.69 28.79 -27.13
CA ALA A 495 -0.23 29.26 -26.08
C ALA A 495 -0.78 28.09 -25.23
N ARG A 496 -1.10 26.95 -25.86
CA ARG A 496 -1.56 25.74 -25.17
C ARG A 496 -0.44 24.98 -24.46
N LEU A 497 0.79 25.02 -24.98
CA LEU A 497 1.94 24.34 -24.37
C LEU A 497 2.37 24.98 -23.04
N LYS A 498 2.21 26.29 -22.84
CA LYS A 498 2.55 26.97 -21.58
C LYS A 498 1.98 26.23 -20.36
N PRO A 499 2.76 26.01 -19.28
CA PRO A 499 2.27 25.40 -18.05
C PRO A 499 1.18 26.23 -17.36
N ASP A 500 0.24 25.55 -16.70
CA ASP A 500 -0.85 26.22 -15.96
C ASP A 500 -0.39 26.75 -14.57
N THR A 501 0.81 26.35 -14.14
CA THR A 501 1.41 26.67 -12.84
C THR A 501 2.93 26.51 -12.90
N ALA A 502 3.65 27.18 -12.00
CA ALA A 502 5.09 26.97 -11.80
C ALA A 502 5.40 25.77 -10.88
N ILE A 503 4.39 25.12 -10.30
CA ILE A 503 4.55 23.92 -9.48
C ILE A 503 4.73 22.71 -10.40
N GLY A 504 5.73 21.87 -10.10
CA GLY A 504 6.11 20.70 -10.90
C GLY A 504 7.53 20.74 -11.45
N SER A 505 8.16 21.92 -11.48
CA SER A 505 9.56 22.11 -11.87
C SER A 505 10.56 21.29 -11.04
N GLY A 506 11.69 20.95 -11.65
CA GLY A 506 12.86 20.40 -10.93
C GLY A 506 12.78 18.91 -10.55
N GLU A 507 13.14 18.57 -9.30
CA GLU A 507 13.19 17.16 -8.84
C GLU A 507 11.84 16.66 -8.30
N TRP A 508 11.55 15.40 -8.56
CA TRP A 508 10.38 14.68 -8.03
C TRP A 508 10.77 13.57 -7.08
N VAL A 509 9.87 13.23 -6.15
CA VAL A 509 10.08 12.18 -5.16
C VAL A 509 8.90 11.20 -5.14
N ASP A 510 9.19 9.96 -4.72
CA ASP A 510 8.19 8.96 -4.37
C ASP A 510 8.20 8.78 -2.85
N ILE A 511 7.20 9.33 -2.16
CA ILE A 511 7.09 9.22 -0.70
C ILE A 511 6.23 8.01 -0.33
N SER A 512 6.63 6.85 -0.86
CA SER A 512 5.94 5.57 -0.78
C SER A 512 4.48 5.60 -1.28
N GLY A 513 4.32 5.72 -2.60
CA GLY A 513 3.01 5.64 -3.26
C GLY A 513 2.62 6.94 -3.95
N LEU A 514 2.78 8.07 -3.27
CA LEU A 514 2.57 9.41 -3.80
C LEU A 514 3.83 9.88 -4.53
N ILE A 515 3.68 10.16 -5.82
CA ILE A 515 4.70 10.78 -6.67
C ILE A 515 4.40 12.28 -6.74
N ALA A 516 5.30 13.11 -6.21
CA ALA A 516 5.08 14.55 -6.07
C ALA A 516 6.36 15.37 -6.38
N PRO A 517 6.23 16.66 -6.75
CA PRO A 517 7.37 17.56 -6.84
C PRO A 517 8.02 17.73 -5.47
N LYS A 518 9.36 17.75 -5.40
CA LYS A 518 10.09 17.89 -4.14
C LYS A 518 9.75 19.21 -3.43
N SER A 519 9.49 20.28 -4.19
CA SER A 519 9.08 21.60 -3.66
C SER A 519 7.87 21.51 -2.73
N GLU A 520 6.85 20.72 -3.09
CA GLU A 520 5.62 20.60 -2.32
C GLU A 520 5.83 19.80 -1.04
N ILE A 521 6.75 18.82 -1.07
CA ILE A 521 7.15 18.05 0.12
C ILE A 521 7.97 18.91 1.07
N ASP A 522 8.94 19.68 0.56
CA ASP A 522 9.71 20.63 1.36
C ASP A 522 8.77 21.71 1.97
N ALA A 523 7.83 22.25 1.19
CA ALA A 523 6.87 23.25 1.66
C ALA A 523 5.90 22.72 2.73
N LEU A 524 5.46 21.46 2.63
CA LEU A 524 4.69 20.79 3.68
C LEU A 524 5.53 20.61 4.95
N ILE A 525 6.78 20.18 4.81
CA ILE A 525 7.73 20.01 5.93
C ILE A 525 7.98 21.34 6.64
N ASP A 526 8.33 22.39 5.90
CA ASP A 526 8.54 23.75 6.43
C ASP A 526 7.23 24.30 7.05
N GLY A 527 6.07 23.89 6.52
CA GLY A 527 4.74 24.17 7.07
C GLY A 527 4.45 23.47 8.41
N ILE A 528 4.96 22.26 8.62
CA ILE A 528 4.89 21.52 9.89
C ILE A 528 5.88 22.12 10.91
N GLU A 529 7.12 22.38 10.50
CA GLU A 529 8.15 22.99 11.37
C GLU A 529 7.75 24.40 11.83
N SER A 530 7.18 25.22 10.95
CA SER A 530 6.61 26.53 11.30
C SER A 530 5.22 26.46 11.97
N SER A 531 4.75 25.27 12.36
CA SER A 531 3.47 25.01 13.04
C SER A 531 2.20 25.50 12.31
N LYS A 532 2.31 25.88 11.03
CA LYS A 532 1.16 26.21 10.15
C LYS A 532 0.30 24.97 9.89
N VAL A 533 0.94 23.81 9.75
CA VAL A 533 0.30 22.50 9.54
C VAL A 533 0.43 21.68 10.83
N ASN A 534 -0.52 21.84 11.75
CA ASN A 534 -0.46 21.31 13.12
C ASN A 534 -1.51 20.23 13.46
N ARG A 535 -2.08 19.56 12.45
CA ARG A 535 -3.08 18.49 12.59
C ARG A 535 -2.87 17.40 11.52
N LEU A 536 -3.06 16.13 11.90
CA LEU A 536 -3.03 14.98 10.98
C LEU A 536 -3.94 15.16 9.75
N LYS A 537 -5.15 15.71 9.93
CA LYS A 537 -6.06 16.01 8.81
C LYS A 537 -5.47 17.03 7.83
N SER A 538 -4.75 18.05 8.32
CA SER A 538 -4.13 19.06 7.48
C SER A 538 -2.93 18.50 6.70
N ILE A 539 -2.15 17.59 7.31
CA ILE A 539 -1.06 16.88 6.63
C ILE A 539 -1.62 16.03 5.48
N ASN A 540 -2.65 15.20 5.74
CA ASN A 540 -3.24 14.35 4.70
C ASN A 540 -3.95 15.16 3.59
N ALA A 541 -4.53 16.33 3.90
CA ALA A 541 -5.13 17.21 2.89
C ALA A 541 -4.10 17.82 1.93
N GLU A 542 -2.86 18.08 2.37
CA GLU A 542 -1.78 18.51 1.48
C GLU A 542 -1.31 17.36 0.57
N PHE A 543 -1.26 16.11 1.06
CA PHE A 543 -1.02 14.95 0.20
C PHE A 543 -2.15 14.74 -0.84
N GLU A 544 -3.41 14.93 -0.45
CA GLU A 544 -4.59 14.90 -1.34
C GLU A 544 -4.48 15.94 -2.47
N LYS A 545 -4.10 17.17 -2.11
CA LYS A 545 -3.85 18.29 -3.03
C LYS A 545 -2.72 17.97 -4.01
N MET A 546 -1.62 17.36 -3.56
CA MET A 546 -0.52 16.95 -4.43
C MET A 546 -0.94 15.85 -5.42
N HIS A 547 -1.70 14.85 -4.93
CA HIS A 547 -2.17 13.73 -5.76
C HIS A 547 -3.19 14.16 -6.82
N SER A 548 -4.18 14.97 -6.43
CA SER A 548 -5.21 15.50 -7.33
C SER A 548 -4.65 16.43 -8.42
N ASN A 549 -3.56 17.16 -8.14
CA ASN A 549 -2.88 18.01 -9.13
C ASN A 549 -1.75 17.30 -9.90
N TYR A 550 -1.56 15.99 -9.73
CA TYR A 550 -0.44 15.22 -10.30
C TYR A 550 -0.19 15.51 -11.78
N TYR A 551 -1.22 15.46 -12.64
CA TYR A 551 -1.05 15.67 -14.09
C TYR A 551 -0.76 17.13 -14.47
N THR A 552 -1.26 18.09 -13.70
CA THR A 552 -0.96 19.52 -13.88
C THR A 552 0.52 19.78 -13.60
N TYR A 553 1.04 19.21 -12.51
CA TYR A 553 2.45 19.30 -12.15
C TYR A 553 3.34 18.47 -13.10
N GLU A 554 2.89 17.28 -13.53
CA GLU A 554 3.59 16.45 -14.52
C GLU A 554 3.84 17.24 -15.81
N TRP A 555 2.87 18.05 -16.26
CA TRP A 555 3.03 18.87 -17.45
C TRP A 555 4.12 19.94 -17.28
N THR A 556 4.17 20.65 -16.15
CA THR A 556 5.24 21.62 -15.86
C THR A 556 6.62 20.96 -15.93
N TRP A 557 6.77 19.76 -15.36
CA TRP A 557 8.01 18.99 -15.44
C TRP A 557 8.36 18.56 -16.87
N ALA A 558 7.37 18.03 -17.61
CA ALA A 558 7.57 17.58 -18.97
C ALA A 558 7.99 18.73 -19.90
N TYR A 559 7.38 19.92 -19.75
CA TYR A 559 7.70 21.14 -20.49
C TYR A 559 9.19 21.52 -20.38
N GLU A 560 9.73 21.58 -19.17
CA GLU A 560 11.17 21.85 -18.92
C GLU A 560 12.08 20.82 -19.61
N LYS A 561 11.66 19.55 -19.63
CA LYS A 561 12.44 18.44 -20.21
C LYS A 561 12.33 18.31 -21.72
N LEU A 562 11.50 19.11 -22.40
CA LEU A 562 11.50 19.18 -23.87
C LEU A 562 12.77 19.88 -24.39
N GLU A 563 13.18 21.00 -23.79
CA GLU A 563 14.44 21.67 -24.17
C GLU A 563 15.66 20.78 -23.83
N GLU A 564 15.70 20.20 -22.63
CA GLU A 564 16.82 19.37 -22.17
C GLU A 564 17.04 18.10 -23.02
N PHE A 565 15.99 17.54 -23.63
CA PHE A 565 16.10 16.27 -24.37
C PHE A 565 16.06 16.40 -25.88
N TYR A 566 15.22 17.29 -26.43
CA TYR A 566 15.12 17.50 -27.87
C TYR A 566 15.92 18.71 -28.37
N GLY A 567 16.37 19.60 -27.48
CA GLY A 567 16.99 20.88 -27.86
C GLY A 567 15.98 21.93 -28.35
N ILE A 568 14.68 21.64 -28.25
CA ILE A 568 13.59 22.48 -28.78
C ILE A 568 13.04 23.35 -27.64
N LYS A 569 13.14 24.67 -27.77
CA LYS A 569 12.55 25.62 -26.82
C LYS A 569 11.03 25.66 -26.96
N PRO A 570 10.24 25.32 -25.92
CA PRO A 570 8.78 25.30 -26.02
C PRO A 570 8.15 26.63 -26.44
N GLU A 571 8.77 27.77 -26.12
CA GLU A 571 8.32 29.11 -26.52
C GLU A 571 8.45 29.35 -28.03
N GLY A 572 9.40 28.67 -28.69
CA GLY A 572 9.61 28.72 -30.14
C GLY A 572 8.90 27.60 -30.91
N MET A 573 8.44 26.55 -30.21
CA MET A 573 7.97 25.30 -30.79
C MET A 573 6.94 25.49 -31.90
N THR A 574 7.09 24.70 -32.96
CA THR A 574 6.26 24.70 -34.16
C THR A 574 5.44 23.41 -34.30
N ALA A 575 4.52 23.39 -35.26
CA ALA A 575 3.85 22.16 -35.67
C ALA A 575 4.83 21.07 -36.17
N GLU A 576 5.93 21.45 -36.83
CA GLU A 576 6.99 20.51 -37.27
C GLU A 576 7.72 19.88 -36.08
N ASP A 577 8.05 20.67 -35.05
CA ASP A 577 8.64 20.17 -33.80
C ASP A 577 7.70 19.16 -33.10
N VAL A 578 6.40 19.45 -33.07
CA VAL A 578 5.39 18.53 -32.49
C VAL A 578 5.31 17.25 -33.32
N ILE A 579 5.32 17.33 -34.66
CA ILE A 579 5.37 16.14 -35.54
C ILE A 579 6.61 15.30 -35.20
N HIS A 580 7.79 15.91 -35.12
CA HIS A 580 9.03 15.19 -34.78
C HIS A 580 8.96 14.46 -33.43
N ILE A 581 8.46 15.14 -32.39
CA ILE A 581 8.27 14.55 -31.05
C ILE A 581 7.27 13.37 -31.12
N VAL A 582 6.17 13.51 -31.87
CA VAL A 582 5.13 12.47 -32.01
C VAL A 582 5.63 11.29 -32.85
N GLU A 583 6.45 11.51 -33.88
CA GLU A 583 7.11 10.43 -34.63
C GLU A 583 8.08 9.63 -33.76
N LYS A 584 8.97 10.31 -33.01
CA LYS A 584 9.90 9.65 -32.09
C LYS A 584 9.17 8.92 -30.96
N TRP A 585 8.06 9.46 -30.49
CA TRP A 585 7.15 8.77 -29.57
C TRP A 585 6.50 7.53 -30.19
N LYS A 586 6.01 7.61 -31.42
CA LYS A 586 5.38 6.49 -32.15
C LYS A 586 6.38 5.35 -32.37
N GLU A 587 7.60 5.67 -32.82
CA GLU A 587 8.74 4.75 -32.89
C GLU A 587 9.02 4.09 -31.53
N ALA A 588 9.08 4.87 -30.45
CA ALA A 588 9.40 4.38 -29.11
C ALA A 588 8.30 3.50 -28.50
N VAL A 589 7.03 3.87 -28.67
CA VAL A 589 5.87 3.09 -28.18
C VAL A 589 5.80 1.77 -28.93
N VAL A 590 5.69 1.80 -30.26
CA VAL A 590 5.53 0.60 -31.08
C VAL A 590 6.77 -0.28 -31.02
N GLY A 591 7.96 0.32 -30.97
CA GLY A 591 9.23 -0.38 -30.78
C GLY A 591 9.30 -1.12 -29.44
N LEU A 592 8.92 -0.48 -28.33
CA LEU A 592 8.92 -1.13 -27.02
C LEU A 592 7.85 -2.22 -26.92
N ASP A 593 6.66 -1.98 -27.44
CA ASP A 593 5.54 -2.93 -27.37
C ASP A 593 5.82 -4.18 -28.23
N ARG A 594 6.51 -4.04 -29.37
CA ARG A 594 7.07 -5.18 -30.13
C ARG A 594 8.14 -5.95 -29.35
N MET A 595 8.99 -5.28 -28.55
CA MET A 595 9.95 -5.98 -27.69
C MET A 595 9.27 -6.75 -26.55
N VAL A 596 8.08 -6.32 -26.11
CA VAL A 596 7.26 -7.00 -25.10
C VAL A 596 6.54 -8.21 -25.71
N TYR A 597 6.07 -8.10 -26.95
CA TYR A 597 5.49 -9.21 -27.73
C TYR A 597 6.49 -10.37 -27.84
N GLU A 598 7.71 -10.09 -28.30
CA GLU A 598 8.79 -11.09 -28.42
C GLU A 598 9.36 -11.55 -27.05
N ASP A 599 9.08 -10.84 -25.95
CA ASP A 599 9.36 -11.34 -24.61
C ASP A 599 8.28 -12.33 -24.14
N ALA A 600 7.00 -12.01 -24.36
CA ALA A 600 5.86 -12.87 -24.03
C ALA A 600 5.86 -14.18 -24.84
N LYS A 601 6.28 -14.14 -26.11
CA LYS A 601 6.38 -15.30 -27.02
C LYS A 601 7.24 -16.46 -26.48
N LYS A 602 8.18 -16.17 -25.58
CA LYS A 602 9.04 -17.18 -24.94
C LYS A 602 8.26 -18.13 -24.04
N GLU A 603 7.18 -17.65 -23.41
CA GLU A 603 6.29 -18.45 -22.58
C GLU A 603 5.57 -19.56 -23.38
N PHE A 604 5.55 -19.46 -24.71
CA PHE A 604 4.92 -20.40 -25.65
C PHE A 604 5.96 -21.26 -26.42
N SER A 605 7.20 -21.30 -25.95
CA SER A 605 8.27 -22.09 -26.57
C SER A 605 8.20 -23.58 -26.21
N LEU A 606 8.85 -24.42 -27.02
CA LEU A 606 8.99 -25.87 -26.77
C LEU A 606 9.60 -26.20 -25.38
N ALA A 607 10.40 -25.29 -24.82
CA ALA A 607 10.95 -25.44 -23.47
C ALA A 607 9.87 -25.18 -22.39
N SER A 608 8.98 -24.22 -22.61
CA SER A 608 7.83 -23.94 -21.74
C SER A 608 6.81 -25.08 -21.74
N MET A 609 6.74 -25.83 -22.84
CA MET A 609 5.91 -27.04 -22.99
C MET A 609 6.48 -28.28 -22.26
N THR A 610 7.61 -28.20 -21.55
CA THR A 610 8.33 -29.41 -21.04
C THR A 610 7.49 -30.35 -20.17
N GLY A 611 6.52 -29.83 -19.40
CA GLY A 611 5.65 -30.65 -18.52
C GLY A 611 4.28 -31.05 -19.09
N PHE A 612 4.01 -30.77 -20.37
CA PHE A 612 2.72 -31.02 -21.02
C PHE A 612 2.76 -32.31 -21.87
N GLY A 613 1.63 -33.02 -21.96
CA GLY A 613 1.54 -34.35 -22.57
C GLY A 613 2.50 -35.35 -21.91
N ALA A 614 2.41 -35.49 -20.58
CA ALA A 614 3.45 -36.10 -19.74
C ALA A 614 3.87 -37.54 -20.12
N ASP A 615 2.96 -38.31 -20.71
CA ASP A 615 3.16 -39.67 -21.25
C ASP A 615 2.84 -39.79 -22.75
N GLY A 616 2.49 -38.67 -23.40
CA GLY A 616 1.97 -38.62 -24.76
C GLY A 616 3.01 -38.33 -25.86
N SER A 617 2.54 -38.33 -27.11
CA SER A 617 3.32 -37.89 -28.26
C SER A 617 3.49 -36.37 -28.29
N ARG A 618 4.33 -35.88 -29.22
CA ARG A 618 4.52 -34.44 -29.45
C ARG A 618 3.20 -33.72 -29.76
N LEU A 619 2.27 -34.35 -30.48
CA LEU A 619 0.99 -33.74 -30.82
C LEU A 619 0.09 -33.61 -29.59
N GLU A 620 0.03 -34.64 -28.75
CA GLU A 620 -0.73 -34.60 -27.49
C GLU A 620 -0.16 -33.57 -26.51
N LYS A 621 1.17 -33.41 -26.48
CA LYS A 621 1.87 -32.35 -25.74
C LYS A 621 1.56 -30.93 -26.26
N GLU A 622 1.49 -30.74 -27.57
CA GLU A 622 1.15 -29.43 -28.16
C GLU A 622 -0.34 -29.11 -27.92
N LEU A 623 -1.24 -30.09 -28.01
CA LEU A 623 -2.67 -29.96 -27.69
C LEU A 623 -2.94 -29.71 -26.19
N ASP A 624 -2.29 -30.44 -25.29
CA ASP A 624 -2.41 -30.24 -23.83
C ASP A 624 -1.94 -28.84 -23.42
N PHE A 625 -0.82 -28.37 -23.99
CA PHE A 625 -0.38 -26.99 -23.81
C PHE A 625 -1.44 -25.99 -24.30
N GLU A 626 -2.01 -26.18 -25.49
CA GLU A 626 -3.04 -25.29 -26.05
C GLU A 626 -4.31 -25.27 -25.17
N GLN A 627 -4.79 -26.43 -24.69
CA GLN A 627 -5.98 -26.49 -23.83
C GLN A 627 -5.76 -25.83 -22.46
N VAL A 628 -4.55 -25.90 -21.89
CA VAL A 628 -4.25 -25.38 -20.54
C VAL A 628 -3.72 -23.94 -20.53
N ARG A 629 -3.04 -23.50 -21.60
CA ARG A 629 -2.43 -22.16 -21.70
C ARG A 629 -3.05 -21.24 -22.77
N GLY A 630 -3.85 -21.81 -23.68
CA GLY A 630 -4.31 -21.14 -24.89
C GLY A 630 -3.22 -21.04 -25.96
N ASP A 631 -3.62 -20.78 -27.19
CA ASP A 631 -2.71 -20.35 -28.25
C ASP A 631 -2.14 -18.94 -27.97
N PHE A 632 -0.95 -18.66 -28.50
CA PHE A 632 -0.25 -17.38 -28.35
C PHE A 632 -0.99 -16.19 -28.97
N GLU A 633 -1.46 -16.32 -30.21
CA GLU A 633 -2.16 -15.25 -30.93
C GLU A 633 -3.55 -15.01 -30.31
N SER A 634 -4.19 -16.06 -29.79
CA SER A 634 -5.44 -15.95 -29.02
C SER A 634 -5.31 -15.25 -27.65
N ASN A 635 -4.08 -15.11 -27.12
CA ASN A 635 -3.88 -14.81 -25.71
C ASN A 635 -4.34 -13.38 -25.32
N PRO A 636 -5.15 -13.20 -24.26
CA PRO A 636 -5.68 -11.88 -23.88
C PRO A 636 -4.63 -10.79 -23.60
N PHE A 637 -3.42 -11.15 -23.18
CA PHE A 637 -2.34 -10.17 -23.03
C PHE A 637 -1.70 -9.79 -24.38
N VAL A 638 -1.49 -10.77 -25.26
CA VAL A 638 -0.90 -10.57 -26.60
C VAL A 638 -1.84 -9.70 -27.45
N MET A 639 -3.13 -10.03 -27.46
CA MET A 639 -4.17 -9.21 -28.10
C MET A 639 -4.25 -7.79 -27.52
N ALA A 640 -4.04 -7.61 -26.21
CA ALA A 640 -3.99 -6.29 -25.60
C ALA A 640 -2.75 -5.48 -26.02
N VAL A 641 -1.60 -6.12 -26.25
CA VAL A 641 -0.38 -5.48 -26.78
C VAL A 641 -0.58 -5.08 -28.26
N LEU A 642 -1.12 -5.97 -29.09
CA LEU A 642 -1.42 -5.68 -30.50
C LEU A 642 -2.42 -4.52 -30.64
N LYS A 643 -3.50 -4.53 -29.86
CA LYS A 643 -4.48 -3.43 -29.82
C LYS A 643 -3.88 -2.13 -29.27
N HIS A 644 -2.93 -2.19 -28.33
CA HIS A 644 -2.24 -1.00 -27.86
C HIS A 644 -1.34 -0.38 -28.95
N ILE A 645 -0.65 -1.21 -29.74
CA ILE A 645 0.12 -0.78 -30.91
C ILE A 645 -0.79 -0.09 -31.93
N GLU A 646 -1.92 -0.69 -32.29
CA GLU A 646 -2.92 -0.13 -33.21
C GLU A 646 -3.42 1.25 -32.72
N VAL A 647 -3.98 1.31 -31.50
CA VAL A 647 -4.56 2.53 -30.91
C VAL A 647 -3.51 3.65 -30.77
N LYS A 648 -2.27 3.31 -30.42
CA LYS A 648 -1.20 4.31 -30.27
C LYS A 648 -0.62 4.77 -31.60
N THR A 649 -0.61 3.91 -32.62
CA THR A 649 -0.26 4.29 -33.99
C THR A 649 -1.28 5.31 -34.51
N ALA A 650 -2.58 4.97 -34.44
CA ALA A 650 -3.67 5.85 -34.86
C ALA A 650 -3.67 7.19 -34.10
N LEU A 651 -3.43 7.20 -32.79
CA LEU A 651 -3.32 8.44 -31.99
C LEU A 651 -2.14 9.33 -32.40
N GLY A 652 -1.01 8.73 -32.81
CA GLY A 652 0.13 9.47 -33.34
C GLY A 652 -0.14 10.04 -34.72
N ASP A 653 -0.73 9.24 -35.61
CA ASP A 653 -1.06 9.65 -36.98
C ASP A 653 -2.15 10.74 -37.02
N GLU A 654 -3.12 10.68 -36.09
CA GLU A 654 -4.16 11.70 -35.90
C GLU A 654 -3.56 13.06 -35.52
N LEU A 655 -2.68 13.11 -34.51
CA LEU A 655 -2.05 14.37 -34.12
C LEU A 655 -1.07 14.88 -35.19
N ILE A 656 -0.31 14.01 -35.85
CA ILE A 656 0.53 14.39 -37.00
C ILE A 656 -0.33 15.02 -38.10
N GLY A 657 -1.45 14.40 -38.46
CA GLY A 657 -2.40 14.95 -39.44
C GLY A 657 -3.06 16.27 -39.02
N ARG A 658 -3.27 16.50 -37.71
CA ARG A 658 -3.67 17.81 -37.18
C ARG A 658 -2.56 18.86 -37.33
N MET A 659 -1.31 18.51 -37.01
CA MET A 659 -0.17 19.43 -37.06
C MET A 659 0.24 19.77 -38.49
N GLN A 660 0.15 18.83 -39.44
CA GLN A 660 0.44 19.10 -40.86
C GLN A 660 -0.43 20.23 -41.42
N ARG A 661 -1.73 20.25 -41.06
CA ARG A 661 -2.65 21.36 -41.41
C ARG A 661 -2.25 22.72 -40.81
N VAL A 662 -1.35 22.76 -39.82
CA VAL A 662 -0.81 23.99 -39.22
C VAL A 662 0.54 24.37 -39.83
N SER A 663 1.34 23.40 -40.30
CA SER A 663 2.56 23.68 -41.09
C SER A 663 2.24 24.16 -42.52
N GLU A 664 1.06 23.84 -43.05
CA GLU A 664 0.60 24.23 -44.40
C GLU A 664 -0.09 25.62 -44.48
N ASN A 665 -0.24 26.34 -43.36
CA ASN A 665 -0.90 27.66 -43.26
C ASN A 665 0.05 28.77 -42.76
#